data_AF-A0A1E3P160-F1
#
_entry.id   AF-A0A1E3P160-F1
#
_cell.length_a   1.000
_cell.length_b   1.000
_cell.length_c   1.000
_cell.angle_alpha   90.00
_cell.angle_beta   90.00
_cell.angle_gamma   90.00
#
_symmetry.space_group_name_H-M   'P 1'
#
loop_
_entity.id
_entity.type
_entity.pdbx_description
1 polymer ?
#
loop_
_entity_poly.entity_id
_entity_poly.type
_entity_poly.pdbx_seq_one_letter_code
_entity_poly.pdbx_strand_id
1 'polypeptide(L)'
;MSESDILYRSKRSVKVGQLERYVITYEPEEQEISKLSLKSLWLKVRNIESLPMRAAFLMGPYILYVDVRTEDYHHSKSTFVTADQPKYEPNLSPGQSFNAELSLHNIKKKYVWIVDVVSQILFNASTDVGFELLIGRNLDSLSLKCEKLGSFNSQLTVNRKDTLDLWNLPRPMPNKDIHLVVLTHGLHSNVEADMYYIKEQLDKNAEVTGENLLVKGFPGNTCKTEKGVKYLGSRVAEYIVNELYTEDVKKISFVGHSLGGLVQTFAIAYIEMNFPWFFEKVTPVNFITLAAPLLGIVTDNPAYIKAALSVGIVGKTGQDLGLQVTQGKEPLLKLLPTGPTHKILKKFHNRTVYANSVNDGIVPLYTSALLYLDWKGLTKVANAQRTFINPFQKAMSLLAPNAQAMKSFPKTSMIESAASLLLPPLPPLKYIIDPGSRPNVIIHDRVYTEADIPPKIKRKKTFMQTLDPNTKFEELEEDIAREWHNGMSWRKVLVHLQPDSHNNIVVRRRFANAYGWNVIDHLVENHFTETELDLVNNSEGDELKSLLDRNDIQKDNKEIDLSDMKMSKDTLSPDHEWVNSKNEESFFDAGATGFITNFNEMFENFKNWNMGIGALGVDSTVSDEQNLVDRTTKEDFDPVMENYY
;
A
#
# COMPACT_ATOMS: atom_id res chain seq x y z
N MET A 1 27.51 -30.42 -21.87
CA MET A 1 27.10 -29.38 -20.93
C MET A 1 28.16 -29.31 -19.85
N SER A 2 28.70 -28.12 -19.60
CA SER A 2 29.82 -27.90 -18.69
C SER A 2 29.50 -26.74 -17.76
N GLU A 3 30.20 -26.61 -16.63
CA GLU A 3 30.04 -25.45 -15.73
C GLU A 3 30.21 -24.09 -16.45
N SER A 4 30.90 -24.07 -17.60
CA SER A 4 31.02 -22.92 -18.49
C SER A 4 29.69 -22.43 -19.11
N ASP A 5 28.61 -23.22 -18.99
CA ASP A 5 27.27 -22.82 -19.44
C ASP A 5 26.56 -21.91 -18.42
N ILE A 6 27.08 -21.81 -17.18
CA ILE A 6 26.64 -20.84 -16.18
C ILE A 6 27.44 -19.54 -16.40
N LEU A 7 26.72 -18.44 -16.57
CA LEU A 7 27.30 -17.12 -16.87
C LEU A 7 27.41 -16.25 -15.62
N TYR A 8 26.49 -16.39 -14.67
CA TYR A 8 26.49 -15.61 -13.43
C TYR A 8 25.85 -16.39 -12.29
N ARG A 9 26.35 -16.16 -11.07
CA ARG A 9 25.72 -16.65 -9.84
C ARG A 9 25.90 -15.69 -8.67
N SER A 10 24.82 -15.43 -7.93
CA SER A 10 24.86 -14.74 -6.63
C SER A 10 24.02 -15.47 -5.59
N LYS A 11 24.39 -15.30 -4.32
CA LYS A 11 23.61 -15.70 -3.14
C LYS A 11 23.48 -14.50 -2.21
N ARG A 12 22.27 -14.16 -1.81
CA ARG A 12 21.95 -12.97 -1.02
C ARG A 12 20.79 -13.26 -0.08
N SER A 13 20.47 -12.31 0.79
CA SER A 13 19.26 -12.35 1.59
C SER A 13 18.66 -10.96 1.72
N VAL A 14 17.35 -10.91 1.93
CA VAL A 14 16.59 -9.68 2.15
C VAL A 14 15.81 -9.77 3.45
N LYS A 15 15.78 -8.68 4.22
CA LYS A 15 14.98 -8.51 5.43
C LYS A 15 13.66 -7.80 5.12
N VAL A 16 12.82 -7.58 6.15
CA VAL A 16 11.62 -6.74 6.03
C VAL A 16 11.94 -5.40 5.35
N GLY A 17 11.11 -5.01 4.39
CA GLY A 17 11.28 -3.78 3.62
C GLY A 17 12.43 -3.76 2.62
N GLN A 18 13.26 -4.80 2.56
CA GLN A 18 14.39 -4.83 1.65
C GLN A 18 14.02 -5.42 0.28
N LEU A 19 14.65 -4.88 -0.74
CA LEU A 19 14.73 -5.42 -2.09
C LEU A 19 16.13 -5.31 -2.67
N GLU A 20 16.43 -6.19 -3.61
CA GLU A 20 17.61 -6.12 -4.48
C GLU A 20 17.19 -6.05 -5.95
N ARG A 21 17.79 -5.10 -6.67
CA ARG A 21 17.64 -4.94 -8.12
C ARG A 21 18.90 -5.39 -8.84
N TYR A 22 18.75 -6.24 -9.83
CA TYR A 22 19.81 -6.66 -10.74
C TYR A 22 19.54 -6.07 -12.12
N VAL A 23 20.44 -5.20 -12.59
CA VAL A 23 20.46 -4.70 -13.96
C VAL A 23 21.46 -5.56 -14.74
N ILE A 24 20.92 -6.48 -15.53
CA ILE A 24 21.66 -7.47 -16.31
C ILE A 24 21.85 -6.92 -17.71
N THR A 25 23.09 -6.69 -18.10
CA THR A 25 23.48 -6.25 -19.45
C THR A 25 24.22 -7.37 -20.17
N TYR A 26 23.77 -7.71 -21.38
CA TYR A 26 24.44 -8.68 -22.25
C TYR A 26 24.78 -8.07 -23.61
N GLU A 27 26.04 -8.23 -24.01
CA GLU A 27 26.60 -7.71 -25.27
C GLU A 27 27.17 -8.88 -26.10
N PRO A 28 26.39 -9.47 -27.02
CA PRO A 28 26.86 -10.59 -27.82
C PRO A 28 28.02 -10.19 -28.74
N GLU A 29 28.86 -11.15 -29.12
CA GLU A 29 29.98 -10.90 -30.03
C GLU A 29 29.46 -10.55 -31.43
N GLU A 30 30.17 -9.68 -32.16
CA GLU A 30 29.79 -9.30 -33.53
C GLU A 30 29.66 -10.53 -34.46
N GLN A 31 30.47 -11.56 -34.21
CA GLN A 31 30.39 -12.82 -34.96
C GLN A 31 29.08 -13.58 -34.69
N GLU A 32 28.58 -13.58 -33.45
CA GLU A 32 27.30 -14.22 -33.08
C GLU A 32 26.11 -13.49 -33.71
N ILE A 33 26.19 -12.16 -33.76
CA ILE A 33 25.20 -11.30 -34.43
C ILE A 33 25.19 -11.58 -35.94
N SER A 34 26.37 -11.59 -36.58
CA SER A 34 26.49 -11.78 -38.03
C SER A 34 26.01 -13.15 -38.52
N LYS A 35 26.11 -14.17 -37.67
CA LYS A 35 25.67 -15.55 -37.98
C LYS A 35 24.20 -15.80 -37.63
N LEU A 36 23.47 -14.81 -37.10
CA LEU A 36 22.08 -14.92 -36.65
C LEU A 36 21.86 -16.07 -35.65
N SER A 37 22.89 -16.43 -34.87
CA SER A 37 22.89 -17.63 -34.03
C SER A 37 22.65 -17.35 -32.55
N LEU A 38 21.93 -16.28 -32.21
CA LEU A 38 21.70 -15.86 -30.83
C LEU A 38 20.65 -16.77 -30.16
N LYS A 39 21.04 -17.44 -29.09
CA LYS A 39 20.14 -18.22 -28.24
C LYS A 39 19.84 -17.44 -26.97
N SER A 40 18.57 -17.40 -26.57
CA SER A 40 18.14 -16.77 -25.32
C SER A 40 18.92 -17.29 -24.11
N LEU A 41 19.18 -16.40 -23.17
CA LEU A 41 19.72 -16.78 -21.86
C LEU A 41 18.58 -17.16 -20.92
N TRP A 42 18.91 -17.76 -19.79
CA TRP A 42 17.93 -18.18 -18.79
C TRP A 42 18.32 -17.70 -17.41
N LEU A 43 17.36 -17.08 -16.73
CA LEU A 43 17.44 -16.64 -15.35
C LEU A 43 16.76 -17.67 -14.45
N LYS A 44 17.35 -17.92 -13.28
CA LYS A 44 16.73 -18.62 -12.15
C LYS A 44 16.90 -17.83 -10.87
N VAL A 45 15.82 -17.59 -10.16
CA VAL A 45 15.84 -17.10 -8.78
C VAL A 45 15.26 -18.19 -7.89
N ARG A 46 16.05 -18.67 -6.93
CA ARG A 46 15.65 -19.72 -5.99
C ARG A 46 15.61 -19.17 -4.58
N ASN A 47 14.49 -19.35 -3.90
CA ASN A 47 14.43 -19.18 -2.46
C ASN A 47 15.18 -20.35 -1.80
N ILE A 48 16.25 -20.06 -1.06
CA ILE A 48 17.13 -21.08 -0.48
C ILE A 48 16.76 -21.46 0.95
N GLU A 49 15.68 -20.90 1.48
CA GLU A 49 15.16 -21.28 2.78
C GLU A 49 14.72 -22.75 2.81
N SER A 50 14.80 -23.34 4.00
CA SER A 50 14.48 -24.76 4.16
C SER A 50 12.99 -25.04 3.95
N LEU A 51 12.67 -26.18 3.33
CA LEU A 51 11.28 -26.58 3.06
C LEU A 51 10.37 -26.59 4.30
N PRO A 52 10.84 -27.00 5.51
CA PRO A 52 10.04 -26.90 6.73
C PRO A 52 9.53 -25.48 7.04
N MET A 53 10.25 -24.44 6.61
CA MET A 53 9.83 -23.04 6.81
C MET A 53 8.57 -22.67 6.02
N ARG A 54 8.12 -23.52 5.07
CA ARG A 54 6.81 -23.35 4.44
C ARG A 54 5.65 -23.48 5.43
N ALA A 55 5.81 -24.32 6.46
CA ALA A 55 4.79 -24.55 7.47
C ALA A 55 4.74 -23.44 8.54
N ALA A 56 5.72 -22.55 8.59
CA ALA A 56 5.76 -21.38 9.49
C ALA A 56 4.81 -20.25 9.02
N PHE A 57 3.63 -20.62 8.51
CA PHE A 57 2.66 -19.76 7.82
C PHE A 57 2.18 -18.58 8.69
N LEU A 58 2.14 -18.76 10.01
CA LEU A 58 1.73 -17.73 10.96
C LEU A 58 2.79 -16.66 11.23
N MET A 59 4.08 -16.92 10.93
CA MET A 59 5.16 -15.93 11.08
C MET A 59 5.49 -15.15 9.80
N GLY A 60 4.76 -15.39 8.71
CA GLY A 60 4.64 -14.55 7.52
C GLY A 60 5.76 -13.52 7.21
N PRO A 61 6.56 -13.75 6.16
CA PRO A 61 6.95 -15.07 5.66
C PRO A 61 8.39 -15.11 5.10
N TYR A 62 8.96 -16.31 5.04
CA TYR A 62 10.15 -16.62 4.26
C TYR A 62 9.86 -16.65 2.74
N ILE A 63 9.00 -15.74 2.25
CA ILE A 63 8.51 -15.66 0.87
C ILE A 63 9.12 -14.43 0.20
N LEU A 64 9.42 -14.57 -1.09
CA LEU A 64 9.93 -13.49 -1.93
C LEU A 64 8.93 -13.16 -3.03
N TYR A 65 8.86 -11.90 -3.41
CA TYR A 65 8.34 -11.49 -4.71
C TYR A 65 9.51 -11.36 -5.68
N VAL A 66 9.35 -11.85 -6.90
CA VAL A 66 10.36 -11.73 -7.95
C VAL A 66 9.71 -11.26 -9.25
N ASP A 67 10.31 -10.29 -9.92
CA ASP A 67 9.97 -9.98 -11.32
C ASP A 67 11.17 -9.78 -12.21
N VAL A 68 10.97 -10.01 -13.50
CA VAL A 68 11.91 -9.71 -14.57
C VAL A 68 11.20 -9.00 -15.70
N ARG A 69 11.85 -7.95 -16.22
CA ARG A 69 11.36 -7.13 -17.33
C ARG A 69 12.53 -6.59 -18.14
N THR A 70 12.27 -6.21 -19.38
CA THR A 70 13.24 -5.47 -20.19
C THR A 70 13.36 -4.02 -19.70
N GLU A 71 14.49 -3.37 -19.96
CA GLU A 71 14.67 -1.93 -19.68
C GLU A 71 13.62 -1.08 -20.41
N ASP A 72 13.24 -1.49 -21.62
CA ASP A 72 12.27 -0.80 -22.47
C ASP A 72 10.81 -0.94 -21.99
N TYR A 73 10.53 -1.84 -21.03
CA TYR A 73 9.17 -2.08 -20.54
C TYR A 73 8.61 -0.86 -19.79
N HIS A 74 7.44 -0.40 -20.22
CA HIS A 74 6.66 0.62 -19.53
C HIS A 74 5.19 0.21 -19.50
N HIS A 75 4.52 0.32 -18.36
CA HIS A 75 3.13 -0.12 -18.24
C HIS A 75 2.17 0.69 -19.12
N SER A 76 2.52 1.91 -19.51
CA SER A 76 1.73 2.72 -20.47
C SER A 76 1.98 2.37 -21.94
N LYS A 77 2.84 1.41 -22.27
CA LYS A 77 3.15 0.97 -23.65
C LYS A 77 2.69 -0.46 -23.89
N SER A 78 2.04 -0.70 -25.03
CA SER A 78 1.61 -2.05 -25.39
C SER A 78 2.80 -2.97 -25.69
N THR A 79 2.80 -4.18 -25.12
CA THR A 79 3.86 -5.18 -25.28
C THR A 79 3.29 -6.50 -25.82
N PHE A 80 3.10 -6.57 -27.14
CA PHE A 80 2.48 -7.75 -27.78
C PHE A 80 3.46 -8.89 -28.03
N VAL A 81 4.75 -8.60 -28.14
CA VAL A 81 5.78 -9.61 -28.37
C VAL A 81 5.98 -10.41 -27.08
N THR A 82 5.60 -11.69 -27.09
CA THR A 82 5.63 -12.57 -25.90
C THR A 82 6.99 -12.60 -25.21
N ALA A 83 8.07 -12.50 -25.98
CA ALA A 83 9.43 -12.49 -25.48
C ALA A 83 9.82 -11.22 -24.70
N ASP A 84 9.14 -10.10 -24.94
CA ASP A 84 9.34 -8.82 -24.24
C ASP A 84 8.38 -8.66 -23.05
N GLN A 85 7.41 -9.58 -22.89
CA GLN A 85 6.43 -9.51 -21.80
C GLN A 85 7.13 -9.77 -20.45
N PRO A 86 6.81 -8.97 -19.42
CA PRO A 86 7.37 -9.18 -18.10
C PRO A 86 6.88 -10.49 -17.49
N LYS A 87 7.73 -11.10 -16.67
CA LYS A 87 7.41 -12.34 -15.93
C LYS A 87 7.62 -12.08 -14.44
N TYR A 88 6.74 -12.62 -13.60
CA TYR A 88 6.85 -12.43 -12.16
C TYR A 88 6.29 -13.63 -11.40
N GLU A 89 6.78 -13.82 -10.19
CA GLU A 89 6.31 -14.78 -9.19
C GLU A 89 6.03 -13.99 -7.90
N PRO A 90 4.75 -13.81 -7.53
CA PRO A 90 4.40 -13.00 -6.37
C PRO A 90 4.73 -13.66 -5.02
N ASN A 91 4.78 -14.99 -4.98
CA ASN A 91 4.88 -15.78 -3.74
C ASN A 91 5.92 -16.91 -3.87
N LEU A 92 7.17 -16.56 -4.17
CA LEU A 92 8.28 -17.52 -4.26
C LEU A 92 8.61 -18.09 -2.87
N SER A 93 8.07 -19.28 -2.61
CA SER A 93 8.11 -19.95 -1.31
C SER A 93 9.45 -20.65 -1.04
N PRO A 94 9.80 -20.98 0.23
CA PRO A 94 11.03 -21.70 0.57
C PRO A 94 11.32 -22.90 -0.32
N GLY A 95 12.53 -23.01 -0.86
CA GLY A 95 12.95 -24.07 -1.78
C GLY A 95 12.38 -24.00 -3.20
N GLN A 96 11.44 -23.09 -3.50
CA GLN A 96 10.89 -22.89 -4.85
C GLN A 96 11.89 -22.14 -5.74
N SER A 97 11.79 -22.33 -7.06
CA SER A 97 12.56 -21.58 -8.06
C SER A 97 11.63 -20.93 -9.07
N PHE A 98 11.92 -19.68 -9.41
CA PHE A 98 11.34 -18.94 -10.52
C PHE A 98 12.35 -18.95 -11.68
N ASN A 99 11.94 -19.43 -12.85
CA ASN A 99 12.76 -19.44 -14.05
C ASN A 99 12.17 -18.51 -15.10
N ALA A 100 13.02 -17.74 -15.78
CA ALA A 100 12.59 -16.85 -16.85
C ALA A 100 13.59 -16.83 -18.00
N GLU A 101 13.08 -16.90 -19.22
CA GLU A 101 13.87 -16.67 -20.43
C GLU A 101 14.21 -15.17 -20.56
N LEU A 102 15.49 -14.88 -20.78
CA LEU A 102 16.04 -13.58 -21.16
C LEU A 102 16.23 -13.58 -22.68
N SER A 103 15.20 -13.13 -23.39
CA SER A 103 15.10 -13.36 -24.84
C SER A 103 16.04 -12.46 -25.65
N LEU A 104 16.70 -13.07 -26.65
CA LEU A 104 17.53 -12.39 -27.66
C LEU A 104 16.85 -12.32 -29.05
N HIS A 105 15.54 -12.53 -29.12
CA HIS A 105 14.80 -12.67 -30.38
C HIS A 105 14.96 -11.47 -31.33
N ASN A 106 15.08 -10.25 -30.80
CA ASN A 106 15.39 -9.06 -31.58
C ASN A 106 16.90 -8.88 -31.61
N ILE A 107 17.50 -8.73 -32.80
CA ILE A 107 18.95 -8.52 -32.93
C ILE A 107 19.31 -7.12 -32.43
N LYS A 108 19.97 -7.05 -31.28
CA LYS A 108 20.46 -5.81 -30.66
C LYS A 108 21.95 -5.95 -30.35
N LYS A 109 22.67 -4.84 -30.34
CA LYS A 109 24.07 -4.81 -29.86
C LYS A 109 24.17 -4.99 -28.35
N LYS A 110 23.10 -4.61 -27.63
CA LYS A 110 23.03 -4.60 -26.17
C LYS A 110 21.62 -4.97 -25.74
N TYR A 111 21.54 -5.85 -24.75
CA TYR A 111 20.29 -6.26 -24.10
C TYR A 111 20.36 -5.91 -22.62
N VAL A 112 19.28 -5.34 -22.08
CA VAL A 112 19.20 -4.97 -20.67
C VAL A 112 17.91 -5.52 -20.07
N TRP A 113 18.06 -6.30 -18.99
CA TRP A 113 16.94 -6.79 -18.18
C TRP A 113 17.09 -6.28 -16.75
N ILE A 114 15.96 -5.99 -16.13
CA ILE A 114 15.85 -5.60 -14.74
C ILE A 114 15.16 -6.73 -13.99
N VAL A 115 15.79 -7.23 -12.94
CA VAL A 115 15.24 -8.23 -12.03
C VAL A 115 15.11 -7.62 -10.65
N ASP A 116 13.91 -7.60 -10.09
CA ASP A 116 13.68 -7.17 -8.70
C ASP A 116 13.37 -8.41 -7.84
N VAL A 117 14.08 -8.56 -6.73
CA VAL A 117 13.81 -9.58 -5.69
C VAL A 117 13.47 -8.85 -4.40
N VAL A 118 12.24 -9.02 -3.91
CA VAL A 118 11.66 -8.21 -2.84
C VAL A 118 11.19 -9.10 -1.69
N SER A 119 11.49 -8.71 -0.46
CA SER A 119 10.98 -9.39 0.73
C SER A 119 9.47 -9.22 0.87
N GLN A 120 8.77 -10.28 1.25
CA GLN A 120 7.35 -10.24 1.63
C GLN A 120 7.15 -10.22 3.16
N ILE A 121 8.21 -10.14 3.96
CA ILE A 121 8.13 -10.07 5.43
C ILE A 121 7.36 -8.82 5.84
N LEU A 122 6.50 -8.93 6.86
CA LEU A 122 5.73 -7.80 7.42
C LEU A 122 6.03 -7.54 8.90
N PHE A 123 6.15 -8.60 9.71
CA PHE A 123 6.08 -8.48 11.17
C PHE A 123 7.41 -8.76 11.90
N ASN A 124 8.47 -9.10 11.18
CA ASN A 124 9.73 -9.53 11.77
C ASN A 124 10.92 -8.77 11.19
N ALA A 125 11.55 -7.93 12.02
CA ALA A 125 12.73 -7.16 11.62
C ALA A 125 14.06 -7.95 11.69
N SER A 126 14.06 -9.09 12.37
CA SER A 126 15.26 -9.89 12.62
C SER A 126 15.48 -10.97 11.56
N THR A 127 14.41 -11.45 10.94
CA THR A 127 14.47 -12.50 9.90
C THR A 127 14.99 -11.95 8.58
N ASP A 128 15.88 -12.73 7.96
CA ASP A 128 16.24 -12.61 6.56
C ASP A 128 15.73 -13.81 5.74
N VAL A 129 15.50 -13.57 4.46
CA VAL A 129 15.10 -14.61 3.49
C VAL A 129 16.20 -14.72 2.44
N GLY A 130 16.91 -15.84 2.46
CA GLY A 130 17.95 -16.16 1.51
C GLY A 130 17.40 -16.48 0.12
N PHE A 131 18.12 -16.02 -0.90
CA PHE A 131 17.92 -16.45 -2.28
C PHE A 131 19.22 -16.60 -3.06
N GLU A 132 19.12 -17.36 -4.15
CA GLU A 132 20.17 -17.56 -5.13
C GLU A 132 19.68 -17.11 -6.51
N LEU A 133 20.47 -16.31 -7.23
CA LEU A 133 20.21 -15.90 -8.61
C LEU A 133 21.26 -16.53 -9.51
N LEU A 134 20.83 -17.21 -10.57
CA LEU A 134 21.70 -17.80 -11.60
C LEU A 134 21.29 -17.34 -12.99
N ILE A 135 22.28 -17.13 -13.86
CA ILE A 135 22.08 -16.91 -15.29
C ILE A 135 22.88 -17.96 -16.05
N GLY A 136 22.25 -18.65 -17.00
CA GLY A 136 22.86 -19.68 -17.81
C GLY A 136 22.48 -19.58 -19.29
N ARG A 137 23.19 -20.32 -20.15
CA ARG A 137 22.96 -20.33 -21.62
C ARG A 137 21.72 -21.12 -22.05
N ASN A 138 21.18 -21.97 -21.17
CA ASN A 138 19.99 -22.78 -21.42
C ASN A 138 19.34 -23.20 -20.08
N LEU A 139 18.09 -23.65 -20.13
CA LEU A 139 17.35 -24.02 -18.91
C LEU A 139 18.03 -25.14 -18.12
N ASP A 140 18.57 -26.16 -18.80
CA ASP A 140 19.21 -27.31 -18.17
C ASP A 140 20.49 -26.90 -17.41
N SER A 141 21.23 -25.90 -17.89
CA SER A 141 22.43 -25.38 -17.23
C SER A 141 22.15 -24.79 -15.83
N LEU A 142 20.91 -24.37 -15.56
CA LEU A 142 20.48 -23.85 -14.26
C LEU A 142 20.35 -24.93 -13.17
N SER A 143 20.52 -26.20 -13.54
CA SER A 143 20.58 -27.35 -12.63
C SER A 143 22.00 -27.78 -12.27
N LEU A 144 23.01 -27.27 -13.00
CA LEU A 144 24.41 -27.63 -12.78
C LEU A 144 24.88 -27.10 -11.42
N LYS A 145 25.67 -27.92 -10.73
CA LYS A 145 26.38 -27.48 -9.54
C LYS A 145 27.54 -26.59 -9.99
N CYS A 146 27.56 -25.36 -9.54
CA CYS A 146 28.72 -24.48 -9.60
C CYS A 146 28.91 -23.93 -8.19
N GLU A 147 30.13 -23.92 -7.67
CA GLU A 147 30.41 -23.36 -6.35
C GLU A 147 30.82 -21.88 -6.39
N LYS A 148 31.36 -21.44 -7.53
CA LYS A 148 31.84 -20.07 -7.71
C LYS A 148 30.68 -19.07 -7.66
N LEU A 149 30.99 -17.83 -7.28
CA LEU A 149 30.07 -16.68 -7.28
C LEU A 149 30.66 -15.58 -8.17
N GLY A 150 29.78 -14.74 -8.73
CA GLY A 150 30.15 -13.64 -9.62
C GLY A 150 29.79 -13.89 -11.08
N SER A 151 30.37 -13.08 -11.98
CA SER A 151 30.27 -13.28 -13.43
C SER A 151 31.40 -14.17 -13.92
N PHE A 152 31.07 -15.13 -14.77
CA PHE A 152 32.01 -16.06 -15.40
C PHE A 152 32.15 -15.81 -16.91
N ASN A 153 31.51 -14.74 -17.40
CA ASN A 153 31.45 -14.41 -18.82
C ASN A 153 31.66 -12.90 -19.03
N SER A 154 32.56 -12.53 -19.94
CA SER A 154 32.92 -11.13 -20.22
C SER A 154 31.85 -10.35 -20.99
N GLN A 155 30.94 -11.04 -21.70
CA GLN A 155 29.80 -10.44 -22.42
C GLN A 155 28.65 -10.09 -21.46
N LEU A 156 28.67 -10.59 -20.23
CA LEU A 156 27.60 -10.41 -19.25
C LEU A 156 28.07 -9.54 -18.08
N THR A 157 27.46 -8.37 -17.95
CA THR A 157 27.64 -7.46 -16.81
C THR A 157 26.38 -7.45 -15.96
N VAL A 158 26.52 -7.68 -14.66
CA VAL A 158 25.40 -7.65 -13.72
C VAL A 158 25.67 -6.58 -12.67
N ASN A 159 24.92 -5.47 -12.75
CA ASN A 159 24.99 -4.39 -11.78
C ASN A 159 23.88 -4.59 -10.72
N ARG A 160 24.28 -4.82 -9.47
CA ARG A 160 23.36 -4.98 -8.34
C ARG A 160 23.18 -3.64 -7.63
N LYS A 161 21.93 -3.26 -7.35
CA LYS A 161 21.56 -2.17 -6.47
C LYS A 161 20.76 -2.74 -5.30
N ASP A 162 21.20 -2.47 -4.08
CA ASP A 162 20.43 -2.83 -2.89
C ASP A 162 19.39 -1.74 -2.56
N THR A 163 18.64 -1.94 -1.48
CA THR A 163 17.61 -1.00 -1.05
C THR A 163 18.18 0.40 -0.78
N LEU A 164 19.37 0.49 -0.18
CA LEU A 164 20.00 1.77 0.12
C LEU A 164 20.40 2.51 -1.15
N ASP A 165 20.94 1.80 -2.14
CA ASP A 165 21.25 2.36 -3.46
C ASP A 165 19.99 2.93 -4.13
N LEU A 166 18.91 2.15 -4.11
CA LEU A 166 17.65 2.49 -4.78
C LEU A 166 16.93 3.68 -4.13
N TRP A 167 17.09 3.90 -2.82
CA TRP A 167 16.51 5.04 -2.11
C TRP A 167 17.41 6.29 -2.10
N ASN A 168 18.66 6.18 -2.54
CA ASN A 168 19.61 7.31 -2.62
C ASN A 168 19.91 7.78 -4.05
N LEU A 169 19.29 7.15 -5.05
CA LEU A 169 19.41 7.50 -6.46
C LEU A 169 18.03 7.75 -7.09
N PRO A 170 17.87 8.72 -8.00
CA PRO A 170 18.87 9.71 -8.40
C PRO A 170 19.19 10.67 -7.24
N ARG A 171 20.35 11.32 -7.31
CA ARG A 171 20.71 12.38 -6.34
C ARG A 171 20.15 13.71 -6.85
N PRO A 172 19.65 14.57 -5.95
CA PRO A 172 19.29 15.93 -6.33
C PRO A 172 20.47 16.65 -6.97
N MET A 173 20.17 17.51 -7.94
CA MET A 173 21.15 18.39 -8.56
C MET A 173 21.69 19.39 -7.52
N PRO A 174 23.02 19.51 -7.37
CA PRO A 174 23.60 20.47 -6.45
C PRO A 174 23.29 21.91 -6.89
N ASN A 175 23.18 22.83 -5.93
CA ASN A 175 22.93 24.26 -6.15
C ASN A 175 21.60 24.58 -6.87
N LYS A 176 20.62 23.67 -6.83
CA LYS A 176 19.24 23.92 -7.26
C LYS A 176 18.31 23.70 -6.08
N ASP A 177 17.24 24.49 -6.03
CA ASP A 177 16.19 24.32 -5.02
C ASP A 177 15.65 22.90 -5.06
N ILE A 178 15.60 22.26 -3.90
CA ILE A 178 15.15 20.88 -3.72
C ILE A 178 13.68 20.90 -3.30
N HIS A 179 12.90 20.04 -3.94
CA HIS A 179 11.56 19.69 -3.51
C HIS A 179 11.59 18.34 -2.82
N LEU A 180 11.49 18.36 -1.50
CA LEU A 180 11.46 17.17 -0.66
C LEU A 180 10.09 16.49 -0.72
N VAL A 181 10.02 15.22 -1.10
CA VAL A 181 8.80 14.42 -1.06
C VAL A 181 8.95 13.31 -0.02
N VAL A 182 8.09 13.32 0.99
CA VAL A 182 8.10 12.36 2.10
C VAL A 182 7.02 11.31 1.90
N LEU A 183 7.44 10.05 1.75
CA LEU A 183 6.56 8.89 1.68
C LEU A 183 6.40 8.26 3.07
N THR A 184 5.18 7.85 3.43
CA THR A 184 4.92 7.17 4.71
C THR A 184 3.92 6.03 4.53
N HIS A 185 4.29 4.84 5.01
CA HIS A 185 3.54 3.60 4.84
C HIS A 185 2.40 3.43 5.86
N GLY A 186 1.52 2.47 5.59
CA GLY A 186 0.41 2.08 6.45
C GLY A 186 0.78 1.13 7.60
N LEU A 187 -0.24 0.68 8.34
CA LEU A 187 -0.12 -0.33 9.40
C LEU A 187 0.45 -1.63 8.83
N HIS A 188 1.41 -2.26 9.52
CA HIS A 188 2.02 -3.55 9.11
C HIS A 188 2.64 -3.55 7.70
N SER A 189 3.15 -2.39 7.28
CA SER A 189 3.84 -2.17 6.01
C SER A 189 5.25 -1.63 6.28
N ASN A 190 5.98 -1.28 5.22
CA ASN A 190 7.29 -0.66 5.27
C ASN A 190 7.39 0.39 4.15
N VAL A 191 8.20 1.42 4.33
CA VAL A 191 8.36 2.43 3.27
C VAL A 191 9.22 1.89 2.12
N GLU A 192 10.25 1.10 2.45
CA GLU A 192 11.36 0.79 1.55
C GLU A 192 10.98 -0.10 0.36
N ALA A 193 10.07 -1.05 0.54
CA ALA A 193 9.58 -1.93 -0.52
C ALA A 193 8.14 -1.59 -0.94
N ASP A 194 7.24 -1.32 0.02
CA ASP A 194 5.81 -1.17 -0.31
C ASP A 194 5.46 0.19 -0.92
N MET A 195 6.26 1.24 -0.67
CA MET A 195 6.08 2.57 -1.27
C MET A 195 7.07 2.82 -2.43
N TYR A 196 7.93 1.84 -2.73
CA TYR A 196 9.01 2.00 -3.70
C TYR A 196 8.51 2.27 -5.13
N TYR A 197 7.37 1.69 -5.52
CA TYR A 197 6.80 1.95 -6.83
C TYR A 197 6.46 3.43 -7.03
N ILE A 198 5.86 4.07 -6.03
CA ILE A 198 5.54 5.51 -6.02
C ILE A 198 6.83 6.32 -6.14
N LYS A 199 7.84 5.98 -5.32
CA LYS A 199 9.15 6.62 -5.36
C LYS A 199 9.75 6.57 -6.78
N GLU A 200 9.76 5.39 -7.40
CA GLU A 200 10.31 5.23 -8.75
C GLU A 200 9.52 6.02 -9.81
N GLN A 201 8.19 6.11 -9.71
CA GLN A 201 7.41 6.92 -10.66
C GLN A 201 7.69 8.42 -10.49
N LEU A 202 7.84 8.90 -9.25
CA LEU A 202 8.20 10.29 -8.98
C LEU A 202 9.58 10.63 -9.55
N ASP A 203 10.59 9.76 -9.35
CA ASP A 203 11.93 10.01 -9.90
C ASP A 203 11.93 10.04 -11.43
N LYS A 204 11.24 9.08 -12.06
CA LYS A 204 11.13 9.03 -13.53
C LYS A 204 10.46 10.28 -14.07
N ASN A 205 9.42 10.74 -13.39
CA ASN A 205 8.74 11.96 -13.78
C ASN A 205 9.65 13.19 -13.58
N ALA A 206 10.41 13.26 -12.49
CA ALA A 206 11.40 14.32 -12.26
C ALA A 206 12.49 14.35 -13.34
N GLU A 207 12.94 13.18 -13.83
CA GLU A 207 13.88 13.10 -14.96
C GLU A 207 13.29 13.68 -16.26
N VAL A 208 11.97 13.54 -16.46
CA VAL A 208 11.26 14.04 -17.65
C VAL A 208 10.97 15.55 -17.52
N THR A 209 10.50 16.00 -16.36
CA THR A 209 10.12 17.41 -16.12
C THR A 209 11.32 18.29 -15.80
N GLY A 210 12.45 17.71 -15.39
CA GLY A 210 13.61 18.45 -14.91
C GLY A 210 13.46 18.98 -13.47
N GLU A 211 12.39 18.62 -12.77
CA GLU A 211 12.20 18.97 -11.35
C GLU A 211 13.31 18.34 -10.48
N ASN A 212 13.79 19.12 -9.50
CA ASN A 212 14.82 18.66 -8.58
C ASN A 212 14.18 18.00 -7.33
N LEU A 213 13.65 16.80 -7.50
CA LEU A 213 12.99 16.06 -6.42
C LEU A 213 13.99 15.30 -5.54
N LEU A 214 13.74 15.34 -4.23
CA LEU A 214 14.33 14.44 -3.24
C LEU A 214 13.22 13.59 -2.63
N VAL A 215 13.05 12.35 -3.11
CA VAL A 215 12.02 11.44 -2.59
C VAL A 215 12.59 10.57 -1.48
N LYS A 216 12.02 10.66 -0.27
CA LYS A 216 12.50 9.98 0.94
C LYS A 216 11.36 9.42 1.77
N GLY A 217 11.69 8.52 2.68
CA GLY A 217 10.76 7.92 3.61
C GLY A 217 11.49 7.39 4.83
N PHE A 218 10.82 7.36 5.98
CA PHE A 218 11.45 6.95 7.24
C PHE A 218 11.24 5.45 7.51
N PRO A 219 12.28 4.59 7.39
CA PRO A 219 12.15 3.16 7.61
C PRO A 219 12.06 2.77 9.10
N GLY A 220 12.39 3.70 10.01
CA GLY A 220 12.47 3.40 11.45
C GLY A 220 11.13 3.06 12.12
N ASN A 221 10.01 3.23 11.41
CA ASN A 221 8.65 2.88 11.84
C ASN A 221 8.19 1.48 11.40
N THR A 222 8.95 0.79 10.55
CA THR A 222 8.70 -0.61 10.16
C THR A 222 8.64 -1.49 11.41
N CYS A 223 7.61 -2.36 11.50
CA CYS A 223 7.32 -3.22 12.65
C CYS A 223 7.13 -2.49 14.01
N LYS A 224 6.78 -1.19 14.00
CA LYS A 224 6.44 -0.41 15.22
C LYS A 224 5.10 0.31 15.11
N THR A 225 4.32 -0.03 14.08
CA THR A 225 3.11 0.70 13.71
C THR A 225 2.00 0.61 14.74
N GLU A 226 2.11 -0.29 15.72
CA GLU A 226 1.23 -0.44 16.87
C GLU A 226 1.43 0.64 17.96
N LYS A 227 2.54 1.39 17.93
CA LYS A 227 2.93 2.37 18.97
C LYS A 227 2.17 3.70 18.94
N GLY A 228 1.21 3.86 18.03
CA GLY A 228 0.33 5.04 17.96
C GLY A 228 0.81 6.12 17.00
N VAL A 229 -0.14 6.94 16.54
CA VAL A 229 0.11 7.99 15.54
C VAL A 229 1.16 9.01 16.03
N LYS A 230 1.10 9.38 17.32
CA LYS A 230 2.05 10.34 17.90
C LYS A 230 3.49 9.83 17.89
N TYR A 231 3.70 8.58 18.30
CA TYR A 231 5.04 7.97 18.33
C TYR A 231 5.65 7.89 16.93
N LEU A 232 4.83 7.48 15.96
CA LEU A 232 5.27 7.32 14.58
C LEU A 232 5.56 8.69 13.94
N GLY A 233 4.68 9.66 14.17
CA GLY A 233 4.76 10.98 13.54
C GLY A 233 5.87 11.85 14.09
N SER A 234 6.16 11.80 15.40
CA SER A 234 7.30 12.54 15.98
C SER A 234 8.63 12.09 15.36
N ARG A 235 8.81 10.77 15.16
CA ARG A 235 10.02 10.24 14.52
C ARG A 235 10.14 10.64 13.05
N VAL A 236 9.03 10.67 12.32
CA VAL A 236 9.01 11.18 10.94
C VAL A 236 9.36 12.65 10.91
N ALA A 237 8.84 13.46 11.83
CA ALA A 237 9.16 14.88 11.95
C ALA A 237 10.65 15.10 12.25
N GLU A 238 11.20 14.40 13.24
CA GLU A 238 12.63 14.47 13.58
C GLU A 238 13.51 14.04 12.40
N TYR A 239 13.13 12.99 11.66
CA TYR A 239 13.84 12.56 10.46
C TYR A 239 13.86 13.66 9.38
N ILE A 240 12.71 14.30 9.12
CA ILE A 240 12.62 15.39 8.14
C ILE A 240 13.54 16.54 8.51
N VAL A 241 13.46 17.01 9.76
CA VAL A 241 14.17 18.22 10.20
C VAL A 241 15.65 17.97 10.44
N ASN A 242 16.02 16.83 11.04
CA ASN A 242 17.40 16.59 11.48
C ASN A 242 18.25 15.85 10.44
N GLU A 243 17.63 15.05 9.56
CA GLU A 243 18.38 14.21 8.60
C GLU A 243 18.18 14.63 7.14
N LEU A 244 17.01 15.15 6.77
CA LEU A 244 16.69 15.47 5.37
C LEU A 244 16.80 16.95 5.02
N TYR A 245 16.56 17.85 5.97
CA TYR A 245 16.60 19.29 5.71
C TYR A 245 18.04 19.77 5.44
N THR A 246 18.17 20.53 4.36
CA THR A 246 19.33 21.37 4.05
C THR A 246 18.81 22.74 3.62
N GLU A 247 19.68 23.76 3.56
CA GLU A 247 19.26 25.09 3.12
C GLU A 247 18.79 25.11 1.65
N ASP A 248 19.12 24.09 0.85
CA ASP A 248 18.63 23.94 -0.52
C ASP A 248 17.18 23.42 -0.58
N VAL A 249 16.63 22.84 0.50
CA VAL A 249 15.24 22.37 0.54
C VAL A 249 14.30 23.57 0.64
N LYS A 250 13.56 23.86 -0.44
CA LYS A 250 12.61 24.99 -0.51
C LYS A 250 11.16 24.57 -0.56
N LYS A 251 10.87 23.36 -1.03
CA LYS A 251 9.52 22.81 -1.18
C LYS A 251 9.40 21.49 -0.43
N ILE A 252 8.24 21.20 0.16
CA ILE A 252 7.95 19.91 0.77
C ILE A 252 6.59 19.35 0.33
N SER A 253 6.51 18.04 0.14
CA SER A 253 5.27 17.31 -0.11
C SER A 253 5.20 16.03 0.72
N PHE A 254 3.99 15.66 1.10
CA PHE A 254 3.68 14.51 1.94
C PHE A 254 2.76 13.57 1.17
N VAL A 255 3.14 12.29 1.08
CA VAL A 255 2.32 11.21 0.51
C VAL A 255 2.21 10.08 1.52
N GLY A 256 1.03 9.90 2.09
CA GLY A 256 0.75 8.93 3.15
C GLY A 256 -0.22 7.85 2.72
N HIS A 257 0.14 6.59 2.88
CA HIS A 257 -0.77 5.45 2.68
C HIS A 257 -1.42 5.03 4.00
N SER A 258 -2.74 4.89 4.03
CA SER A 258 -3.46 4.35 5.17
C SER A 258 -3.10 5.11 6.47
N LEU A 259 -2.65 4.40 7.51
CA LEU A 259 -2.10 4.99 8.75
C LEU A 259 -1.06 6.10 8.49
N GLY A 260 -0.28 6.00 7.42
CA GLY A 260 0.74 6.97 7.03
C GLY A 260 0.20 8.39 6.85
N GLY A 261 -1.06 8.56 6.40
CA GLY A 261 -1.69 9.88 6.31
C GLY A 261 -1.90 10.55 7.68
N LEU A 262 -2.33 9.78 8.68
CA LEU A 262 -2.46 10.26 10.06
C LEU A 262 -1.09 10.55 10.69
N VAL A 263 -0.10 9.69 10.43
CA VAL A 263 1.29 9.85 10.89
C VAL A 263 1.89 11.15 10.35
N GLN A 264 1.72 11.44 9.07
CA GLN A 264 2.20 12.69 8.46
C GLN A 264 1.44 13.91 8.99
N THR A 265 0.14 13.79 9.23
CA THR A 265 -0.65 14.86 9.87
C THR A 265 -0.05 15.22 11.23
N PHE A 266 0.25 14.23 12.07
CA PHE A 266 0.90 14.50 13.36
C PHE A 266 2.33 15.04 13.19
N ALA A 267 3.10 14.54 12.23
CA ALA A 267 4.45 15.04 11.95
C ALA A 267 4.42 16.54 11.61
N ILE A 268 3.44 16.99 10.80
CA ILE A 268 3.25 18.42 10.49
C ILE A 268 2.98 19.23 11.77
N ALA A 269 2.08 18.76 12.63
CA ALA A 269 1.79 19.38 13.92
C ALA A 269 3.05 19.51 14.79
N TYR A 270 3.84 18.43 14.84
CA TYR A 270 5.06 18.34 15.63
C TYR A 270 6.14 19.29 15.12
N ILE A 271 6.33 19.39 13.79
CA ILE A 271 7.29 20.32 13.17
C ILE A 271 6.88 21.77 13.48
N GLU A 272 5.61 22.14 13.30
CA GLU A 272 5.17 23.52 13.58
C GLU A 272 5.36 23.90 15.05
N MET A 273 5.19 22.96 15.97
CA MET A 273 5.32 23.23 17.40
C MET A 273 6.76 23.24 17.90
N ASN A 274 7.62 22.37 17.37
CA ASN A 274 8.98 22.20 17.88
C ASN A 274 10.06 22.85 17.00
N PHE A 275 9.74 23.08 15.72
CA PHE A 275 10.63 23.66 14.70
C PHE A 275 9.88 24.68 13.82
N PRO A 276 9.24 25.72 14.39
CA PRO A 276 8.38 26.64 13.63
C PRO A 276 9.08 27.32 12.44
N TRP A 277 10.39 27.56 12.56
CA TRP A 277 11.24 28.10 11.50
C TRP A 277 11.19 27.25 10.20
N PHE A 278 10.87 25.95 10.30
CA PHE A 278 10.88 25.05 9.16
C PHE A 278 9.85 25.47 8.11
N PHE A 279 8.60 25.71 8.50
CA PHE A 279 7.53 26.14 7.59
C PHE A 279 7.53 27.64 7.28
N GLU A 280 8.49 28.40 7.83
CA GLU A 280 8.82 29.74 7.37
C GLU A 280 9.80 29.70 6.18
N LYS A 281 10.67 28.69 6.15
CA LYS A 281 11.68 28.51 5.09
C LYS A 281 11.25 27.57 3.97
N VAL A 282 10.46 26.55 4.29
CA VAL A 282 10.07 25.47 3.39
C VAL A 282 8.59 25.58 3.06
N THR A 283 8.27 25.72 1.78
CA THR A 283 6.91 25.89 1.28
C THR A 283 6.19 24.52 1.19
N PRO A 284 5.07 24.31 1.89
CA PRO A 284 4.26 23.10 1.73
C PRO A 284 3.51 23.11 0.38
N VAL A 285 3.72 22.08 -0.44
CA VAL A 285 3.14 22.00 -1.80
C VAL A 285 1.98 21.02 -1.84
N ASN A 286 2.23 19.73 -1.63
CA ASN A 286 1.22 18.68 -1.72
C ASN A 286 1.05 17.94 -0.39
N PHE A 287 -0.19 17.82 0.10
CA PHE A 287 -0.58 16.86 1.14
C PHE A 287 -1.52 15.83 0.52
N ILE A 288 -1.03 14.61 0.33
CA ILE A 288 -1.72 13.55 -0.40
C ILE A 288 -1.89 12.35 0.51
N THR A 289 -3.11 11.82 0.61
CA THR A 289 -3.37 10.57 1.31
C THR A 289 -4.00 9.53 0.40
N LEU A 290 -3.61 8.25 0.56
CA LEU A 290 -4.17 7.11 -0.17
C LEU A 290 -4.81 6.14 0.82
N ALA A 291 -6.12 5.98 0.77
CA ALA A 291 -6.91 5.11 1.65
C ALA A 291 -6.67 5.38 3.15
N ALA A 292 -6.53 6.65 3.56
CA ALA A 292 -6.24 7.02 4.96
C ALA A 292 -7.52 7.13 5.81
N PRO A 293 -7.60 6.52 7.01
CA PRO A 293 -8.78 6.59 7.87
C PRO A 293 -8.85 7.91 8.65
N LEU A 294 -9.01 9.04 7.96
CA LEU A 294 -8.92 10.38 8.53
C LEU A 294 -10.02 10.72 9.55
N LEU A 295 -11.15 10.01 9.51
CA LEU A 295 -12.26 10.14 10.47
C LEU A 295 -12.28 9.02 11.52
N GLY A 296 -11.38 8.04 11.46
CA GLY A 296 -11.43 6.81 12.25
C GLY A 296 -12.20 5.68 11.53
N ILE A 297 -12.42 4.57 12.24
CA ILE A 297 -13.00 3.32 11.67
C ILE A 297 -14.09 2.69 12.56
N VAL A 298 -14.97 3.47 13.18
CA VAL A 298 -15.85 2.98 14.26
C VAL A 298 -17.25 2.52 13.81
N THR A 299 -17.85 3.15 12.81
CA THR A 299 -19.28 2.99 12.48
C THR A 299 -19.61 1.83 11.55
N ASP A 300 -18.72 1.43 10.63
CA ASP A 300 -19.04 0.45 9.56
C ASP A 300 -18.18 -0.83 9.52
N ASN A 301 -17.48 -1.16 10.61
CA ASN A 301 -16.57 -2.30 10.57
C ASN A 301 -17.31 -3.66 10.67
N PRO A 302 -17.07 -4.58 9.72
CA PRO A 302 -17.44 -5.99 9.88
C PRO A 302 -16.96 -6.54 11.22
N ALA A 303 -17.71 -7.47 11.80
CA ALA A 303 -17.40 -8.07 13.10
C ALA A 303 -15.97 -8.64 13.18
N TYR A 304 -15.38 -9.08 12.05
CA TYR A 304 -14.01 -9.58 12.01
C TYR A 304 -12.94 -8.47 12.17
N ILE A 305 -13.19 -7.23 11.71
CA ILE A 305 -12.28 -6.11 11.96
C ILE A 305 -12.38 -5.68 13.42
N LYS A 306 -13.62 -5.63 13.97
CA LYS A 306 -13.82 -5.41 15.40
C LYS A 306 -13.21 -6.54 16.23
N ALA A 307 -13.15 -7.78 15.75
CA ALA A 307 -12.46 -8.90 16.39
C ALA A 307 -10.93 -8.80 16.24
N ALA A 308 -10.39 -8.51 15.05
CA ALA A 308 -8.96 -8.30 14.85
C ALA A 308 -8.42 -7.09 15.64
N LEU A 309 -9.27 -6.07 15.84
CA LEU A 309 -9.05 -4.91 16.68
C LEU A 309 -9.56 -5.08 18.13
N SER A 310 -10.06 -6.25 18.57
CA SER A 310 -10.49 -6.46 19.98
C SER A 310 -9.89 -7.70 20.63
N VAL A 311 -9.32 -8.63 19.88
CA VAL A 311 -8.52 -9.75 20.37
C VAL A 311 -7.14 -9.22 20.77
N GLY A 312 -7.03 -8.43 21.84
CA GLY A 312 -5.79 -8.14 22.59
C GLY A 312 -4.57 -7.54 21.85
N ILE A 313 -4.72 -7.13 20.58
CA ILE A 313 -3.65 -6.83 19.60
C ILE A 313 -3.66 -5.33 19.18
N VAL A 314 -4.39 -4.48 19.89
CA VAL A 314 -4.82 -3.18 19.33
C VAL A 314 -3.73 -2.11 19.36
N GLY A 315 -2.66 -2.32 20.12
CA GLY A 315 -1.64 -1.29 20.35
C GLY A 315 -2.23 0.06 20.75
N LYS A 316 -1.44 1.12 20.66
CA LYS A 316 -1.94 2.49 20.75
C LYS A 316 -2.64 2.92 19.44
N THR A 317 -2.16 2.43 18.30
CA THR A 317 -2.71 2.81 16.99
C THR A 317 -4.16 2.42 16.79
N GLY A 318 -4.57 1.20 17.17
CA GLY A 318 -5.96 0.80 17.04
C GLY A 318 -6.88 1.56 18.02
N GLN A 319 -6.37 2.04 19.16
CA GLN A 319 -7.12 2.93 20.05
C GLN A 319 -7.33 4.30 19.39
N ASP A 320 -6.28 4.85 18.78
CA ASP A 320 -6.35 6.12 18.05
C ASP A 320 -7.37 6.02 16.90
N LEU A 321 -7.30 4.96 16.09
CA LEU A 321 -8.23 4.69 14.97
C LEU A 321 -9.66 4.39 15.43
N GLY A 322 -9.82 3.78 16.60
CA GLY A 322 -11.10 3.46 17.23
C GLY A 322 -11.77 4.64 17.94
N LEU A 323 -11.27 5.86 17.77
CA LEU A 323 -11.76 7.09 18.41
C LEU A 323 -11.91 6.96 19.93
N GLN A 324 -11.05 6.16 20.57
CA GLN A 324 -11.14 5.93 22.01
C GLN A 324 -10.68 7.17 22.78
N VAL A 325 -11.51 7.60 23.74
CA VAL A 325 -11.18 8.68 24.67
C VAL A 325 -10.21 8.15 25.71
N THR A 326 -8.98 8.67 25.72
CA THR A 326 -8.01 8.37 26.79
C THR A 326 -8.22 9.37 27.94
N GLN A 327 -8.62 8.90 29.12
CA GLN A 327 -8.73 9.67 30.37
C GLN A 327 -9.46 11.04 30.26
N GLY A 328 -10.59 11.09 29.54
CA GLY A 328 -11.42 12.30 29.47
C GLY A 328 -10.91 13.39 28.51
N LYS A 329 -9.82 13.15 27.77
CA LYS A 329 -9.36 14.02 26.68
C LYS A 329 -10.05 13.66 25.36
N GLU A 330 -10.21 14.64 24.47
CA GLU A 330 -10.79 14.38 23.15
C GLU A 330 -9.96 13.36 22.34
N PRO A 331 -10.59 12.54 21.49
CA PRO A 331 -9.88 11.58 20.64
C PRO A 331 -8.83 12.26 19.77
N LEU A 332 -7.66 11.63 19.60
CA LEU A 332 -6.53 12.22 18.86
C LEU A 332 -6.94 12.67 17.45
N LEU A 333 -7.74 11.86 16.74
CA LEU A 333 -8.18 12.16 15.38
C LEU A 333 -9.07 13.41 15.30
N LYS A 334 -9.71 13.82 16.40
CA LYS A 334 -10.41 15.10 16.49
C LYS A 334 -9.47 16.28 16.67
N LEU A 335 -8.33 16.08 17.32
CA LEU A 335 -7.32 17.11 17.52
C LEU A 335 -6.44 17.31 16.29
N LEU A 336 -6.16 16.25 15.53
CA LEU A 336 -5.29 16.27 14.36
C LEU A 336 -5.62 17.38 13.32
N PRO A 337 -6.87 17.58 12.89
CA PRO A 337 -7.21 18.64 11.92
C PRO A 337 -7.28 20.05 12.52
N THR A 338 -6.94 20.25 13.80
CA THR A 338 -7.07 21.53 14.51
C THR A 338 -5.71 22.15 14.84
N GLY A 339 -5.72 23.39 15.36
CA GLY A 339 -4.55 24.04 15.94
C GLY A 339 -3.33 24.15 15.00
N PRO A 340 -2.12 23.72 15.42
CA PRO A 340 -0.89 23.90 14.64
C PRO A 340 -0.94 23.16 13.29
N THR A 341 -1.53 21.97 13.27
CA THR A 341 -1.71 21.21 12.02
C THR A 341 -2.59 21.98 11.05
N HIS A 342 -3.72 22.49 11.53
CA HIS A 342 -4.70 23.21 10.72
C HIS A 342 -4.07 24.42 10.01
N LYS A 343 -3.29 25.21 10.78
CA LYS A 343 -2.56 26.36 10.28
C LYS A 343 -1.65 25.99 9.11
N ILE A 344 -0.92 24.87 9.20
CA ILE A 344 -0.02 24.43 8.14
C ILE A 344 -0.75 23.74 6.99
N LEU A 345 -1.81 22.96 7.27
CA LEU A 345 -2.66 22.36 6.23
C LEU A 345 -3.25 23.41 5.30
N LYS A 346 -3.65 24.58 5.81
CA LYS A 346 -4.07 25.73 4.99
C LYS A 346 -3.00 26.22 4.03
N LYS A 347 -1.71 26.17 4.42
CA LYS A 347 -0.58 26.60 3.58
C LYS A 347 -0.27 25.66 2.42
N PHE A 348 -0.72 24.40 2.46
CA PHE A 348 -0.50 23.49 1.33
C PHE A 348 -1.27 23.98 0.11
N HIS A 349 -0.57 24.08 -1.02
CA HIS A 349 -1.20 24.42 -2.30
C HIS A 349 -2.25 23.37 -2.71
N ASN A 350 -1.91 22.09 -2.54
CA ASN A 350 -2.78 20.99 -2.88
C ASN A 350 -3.02 20.07 -1.68
N ARG A 351 -4.29 19.81 -1.37
CA ARG A 351 -4.74 18.80 -0.42
C ARG A 351 -5.60 17.78 -1.15
N THR A 352 -5.13 16.53 -1.23
CA THR A 352 -5.79 15.49 -2.04
C THR A 352 -5.97 14.20 -1.27
N VAL A 353 -7.17 13.62 -1.33
CA VAL A 353 -7.45 12.29 -0.80
C VAL A 353 -7.81 11.34 -1.94
N TYR A 354 -7.12 10.21 -2.01
CA TYR A 354 -7.45 9.09 -2.88
C TYR A 354 -8.15 8.03 -2.04
N ALA A 355 -9.38 7.67 -2.40
CA ALA A 355 -10.22 6.79 -1.61
C ALA A 355 -10.81 5.65 -2.44
N ASN A 356 -10.69 4.42 -1.93
CA ASN A 356 -11.28 3.25 -2.56
C ASN A 356 -12.80 3.29 -2.41
N SER A 357 -13.52 3.29 -3.54
CA SER A 357 -14.99 3.23 -3.58
C SER A 357 -15.55 1.85 -3.29
N VAL A 358 -14.75 0.80 -3.54
CA VAL A 358 -15.11 -0.61 -3.39
C VAL A 358 -13.90 -1.44 -2.96
N ASN A 359 -14.18 -2.66 -2.49
CA ASN A 359 -13.18 -3.71 -2.24
C ASN A 359 -12.09 -3.38 -1.22
N ASP A 360 -12.22 -2.27 -0.49
CA ASP A 360 -11.35 -1.94 0.64
C ASP A 360 -12.00 -2.46 1.91
N GLY A 361 -11.51 -3.62 2.37
CA GLY A 361 -11.96 -4.26 3.58
C GLY A 361 -11.25 -3.77 4.84
N ILE A 362 -10.45 -2.69 4.76
CA ILE A 362 -9.64 -2.16 5.87
C ILE A 362 -10.07 -0.74 6.20
N VAL A 363 -10.14 0.14 5.19
CA VAL A 363 -10.48 1.55 5.36
C VAL A 363 -11.74 1.87 4.53
N PRO A 364 -12.88 2.12 5.20
CA PRO A 364 -14.11 2.48 4.51
C PRO A 364 -13.99 3.78 3.69
N LEU A 365 -14.85 3.89 2.67
CA LEU A 365 -14.90 5.05 1.78
C LEU A 365 -15.20 6.35 2.56
N TYR A 366 -16.11 6.32 3.54
CA TYR A 366 -16.54 7.54 4.23
C TYR A 366 -15.38 8.25 4.95
N THR A 367 -14.50 7.47 5.57
CA THR A 367 -13.36 8.00 6.33
C THR A 367 -12.21 8.42 5.42
N SER A 368 -11.95 7.65 4.35
CA SER A 368 -10.86 7.94 3.40
C SER A 368 -11.16 9.06 2.41
N ALA A 369 -12.42 9.29 2.07
CA ALA A 369 -12.84 10.40 1.23
C ALA A 369 -13.33 11.63 2.03
N LEU A 370 -13.19 11.62 3.36
CA LEU A 370 -13.73 12.68 4.24
C LEU A 370 -15.21 12.96 3.91
N LEU A 371 -16.02 11.92 3.69
CA LEU A 371 -17.43 12.08 3.34
C LEU A 371 -18.25 12.39 4.58
N TYR A 372 -19.26 13.24 4.38
CA TYR A 372 -20.30 13.48 5.38
C TYR A 372 -21.22 12.25 5.49
N LEU A 373 -21.47 11.79 6.72
CA LEU A 373 -22.35 10.65 7.01
C LEU A 373 -23.84 11.02 6.84
N ASP A 374 -24.30 11.25 5.60
CA ASP A 374 -25.71 11.04 5.26
C ASP A 374 -25.91 9.69 4.57
N TRP A 375 -25.78 8.63 5.38
CA TRP A 375 -26.03 7.24 4.98
C TRP A 375 -27.41 7.06 4.33
N LYS A 376 -28.41 7.85 4.75
CA LYS A 376 -29.78 7.81 4.22
C LYS A 376 -29.92 8.52 2.88
N GLY A 377 -29.17 9.59 2.66
CA GLY A 377 -29.05 10.25 1.36
C GLY A 377 -28.41 9.33 0.32
N LEU A 378 -27.29 8.68 0.66
CA LEU A 378 -26.60 7.75 -0.24
C LEU A 378 -27.41 6.47 -0.51
N THR A 379 -28.10 5.89 0.47
CA THR A 379 -29.03 4.78 0.21
C THR A 379 -30.24 5.22 -0.61
N LYS A 380 -30.75 6.44 -0.45
CA LYS A 380 -31.80 6.99 -1.31
C LYS A 380 -31.29 7.27 -2.72
N VAL A 381 -30.07 7.74 -2.92
CA VAL A 381 -29.47 7.93 -4.25
C VAL A 381 -29.15 6.58 -4.90
N ALA A 382 -28.64 5.61 -4.15
CA ALA A 382 -28.45 4.23 -4.61
C ALA A 382 -29.79 3.53 -4.94
N ASN A 383 -30.88 3.87 -4.22
CA ASN A 383 -32.22 3.38 -4.51
C ASN A 383 -32.96 4.22 -5.59
N ALA A 384 -32.62 5.50 -5.77
CA ALA A 384 -33.16 6.40 -6.78
C ALA A 384 -32.52 6.14 -8.15
N GLN A 385 -31.21 5.86 -8.19
CA GLN A 385 -30.53 5.36 -9.39
C GLN A 385 -31.07 3.99 -9.83
N ARG A 386 -31.64 3.19 -8.92
CA ARG A 386 -32.42 1.98 -9.26
C ARG A 386 -33.78 2.30 -9.90
N THR A 387 -34.35 3.48 -9.66
CA THR A 387 -35.69 3.88 -10.17
C THR A 387 -35.65 4.68 -11.47
N PHE A 388 -34.51 5.29 -11.83
CA PHE A 388 -34.34 6.02 -13.10
C PHE A 388 -33.97 5.14 -14.31
N ILE A 389 -33.96 3.82 -14.14
CA ILE A 389 -33.85 2.88 -15.25
C ILE A 389 -35.25 2.74 -15.92
N ASN A 390 -35.42 3.55 -16.97
CA ASN A 390 -36.40 3.52 -18.08
C ASN A 390 -37.73 2.74 -17.90
N PRO A 391 -38.91 3.43 -17.96
CA PRO A 391 -40.24 2.81 -18.00
C PRO A 391 -40.43 1.76 -19.12
N PHE A 392 -39.59 1.84 -20.17
CA PHE A 392 -39.61 0.96 -21.33
C PHE A 392 -39.12 -0.47 -21.02
N GLN A 393 -38.21 -0.65 -20.04
CA GLN A 393 -37.72 -1.99 -19.67
C GLN A 393 -38.77 -2.81 -18.89
N LYS A 394 -39.63 -2.13 -18.12
CA LYS A 394 -40.73 -2.76 -17.38
C LYS A 394 -41.88 -3.21 -18.30
N ALA A 395 -42.05 -2.54 -19.44
CA ALA A 395 -43.01 -2.94 -20.49
C ALA A 395 -42.48 -4.11 -21.34
N MET A 396 -41.17 -4.13 -21.65
CA MET A 396 -40.53 -5.21 -22.39
C MET A 396 -40.47 -6.54 -21.61
N SER A 397 -40.37 -6.51 -20.28
CA SER A 397 -40.36 -7.73 -19.45
C SER A 397 -41.71 -8.44 -19.35
N LEU A 398 -42.81 -7.78 -19.74
CA LEU A 398 -44.16 -8.34 -19.74
C LEU A 398 -44.52 -9.04 -21.07
N LEU A 399 -43.74 -8.83 -22.13
CA LEU A 399 -44.08 -9.26 -23.50
C LEU A 399 -43.13 -10.31 -24.11
N ALA A 400 -42.10 -10.77 -23.39
CA ALA A 400 -41.19 -11.79 -23.92
C ALA A 400 -40.68 -12.72 -22.81
N PRO A 401 -41.22 -13.95 -22.67
CA PRO A 401 -40.57 -14.99 -21.90
C PRO A 401 -39.45 -15.59 -22.76
N ASN A 402 -38.22 -15.54 -22.25
CA ASN A 402 -36.98 -16.08 -22.82
C ASN A 402 -36.25 -15.20 -23.85
N ALA A 403 -35.44 -14.25 -23.36
CA ALA A 403 -34.21 -13.81 -24.03
C ALA A 403 -33.18 -13.29 -23.01
N GLN A 404 -32.00 -13.94 -23.06
CA GLN A 404 -30.69 -13.71 -22.43
C GLN A 404 -30.40 -12.47 -21.56
N ALA A 405 -29.74 -12.80 -20.44
CA ALA A 405 -29.20 -11.97 -19.37
C ALA A 405 -28.34 -10.77 -19.81
N MET A 406 -28.74 -9.58 -19.37
CA MET A 406 -27.89 -8.39 -19.23
C MET A 406 -27.43 -8.28 -17.77
N LYS A 407 -26.10 -8.23 -17.57
CA LYS A 407 -25.39 -8.22 -16.28
C LYS A 407 -25.78 -7.01 -15.41
N SER A 408 -26.36 -7.31 -14.24
CA SER A 408 -26.35 -6.42 -13.07
C SER A 408 -24.93 -6.28 -12.52
N PHE A 409 -24.63 -5.16 -11.84
CA PHE A 409 -23.43 -5.04 -11.01
C PHE A 409 -23.33 -6.25 -10.08
N PRO A 410 -22.18 -6.95 -10.02
CA PRO A 410 -22.05 -8.16 -9.23
C PRO A 410 -22.28 -7.80 -7.76
N LYS A 411 -23.27 -8.44 -7.14
CA LYS A 411 -23.37 -8.52 -5.69
C LYS A 411 -22.22 -9.43 -5.25
N THR A 412 -21.08 -8.85 -4.90
CA THR A 412 -20.02 -9.62 -4.21
C THR A 412 -20.61 -10.15 -2.92
N SER A 413 -20.80 -11.46 -2.84
CA SER A 413 -21.22 -12.12 -1.61
C SER A 413 -20.15 -11.88 -0.54
N MET A 414 -20.53 -11.66 0.72
CA MET A 414 -19.60 -11.46 1.84
C MET A 414 -18.54 -12.58 1.92
N ILE A 415 -18.87 -13.79 1.47
CA ILE A 415 -17.98 -14.95 1.41
C ILE A 415 -16.94 -14.82 0.28
N GLU A 416 -17.35 -14.34 -0.90
CA GLU A 416 -16.42 -14.04 -2.01
C GLU A 416 -15.49 -12.89 -1.67
N SER A 417 -15.99 -11.85 -1.00
CA SER A 417 -15.17 -10.73 -0.51
C SER A 417 -14.12 -11.23 0.50
N ALA A 418 -14.48 -12.09 1.44
CA ALA A 418 -13.54 -12.65 2.42
C ALA A 418 -12.49 -13.57 1.78
N ALA A 419 -12.88 -14.42 0.82
CA ALA A 419 -11.94 -15.26 0.07
C ALA A 419 -10.96 -14.43 -0.78
N SER A 420 -11.46 -13.36 -1.41
CA SER A 420 -10.65 -12.44 -2.23
C SER A 420 -9.67 -11.57 -1.42
N LEU A 421 -9.91 -11.40 -0.11
CA LEU A 421 -8.97 -10.75 0.80
C LEU A 421 -7.85 -11.71 1.25
N LEU A 422 -8.11 -13.02 1.26
CA LEU A 422 -7.13 -14.04 1.66
C LEU A 422 -6.20 -14.44 0.49
N LEU A 423 -6.72 -14.50 -0.74
CA LEU A 423 -5.97 -14.79 -1.95
C LEU A 423 -6.43 -13.82 -3.06
N PRO A 424 -5.87 -12.60 -3.12
CA PRO A 424 -6.32 -11.62 -4.08
C PRO A 424 -6.04 -12.06 -5.52
N PRO A 425 -6.97 -11.81 -6.45
CA PRO A 425 -6.82 -12.20 -7.84
C PRO A 425 -5.70 -11.37 -8.49
N LEU A 426 -4.73 -12.05 -9.09
CA LEU A 426 -3.66 -11.37 -9.82
C LEU A 426 -4.19 -10.67 -11.08
N PRO A 427 -3.59 -9.54 -11.49
CA PRO A 427 -3.86 -8.91 -12.78
C PRO A 427 -3.67 -9.90 -13.94
N PRO A 428 -4.66 -10.04 -14.85
CA PRO A 428 -4.48 -10.88 -16.01
C PRO A 428 -3.39 -10.31 -16.91
N LEU A 429 -2.68 -11.17 -17.66
CA LEU A 429 -1.60 -10.74 -18.55
C LEU A 429 -2.02 -9.61 -19.50
N LYS A 430 -3.26 -9.64 -20.01
CA LYS A 430 -3.82 -8.59 -20.85
C LYS A 430 -3.79 -7.20 -20.17
N TYR A 431 -4.10 -7.14 -18.88
CA TYR A 431 -4.02 -5.90 -18.09
C TYR A 431 -2.58 -5.38 -18.03
N ILE A 432 -1.61 -6.27 -17.91
CA ILE A 432 -0.18 -5.94 -17.82
C ILE A 432 0.34 -5.40 -19.16
N ILE A 433 0.03 -6.07 -20.27
CA ILE A 433 0.67 -5.81 -21.57
C ILE A 433 -0.10 -4.84 -22.48
N ASP A 434 -1.38 -4.58 -22.21
CA ASP A 434 -2.24 -3.76 -23.07
C ASP A 434 -2.92 -2.66 -22.24
N PRO A 435 -2.35 -1.43 -22.23
CA PRO A 435 -2.92 -0.29 -21.51
C PRO A 435 -4.36 0.02 -21.93
N GLY A 436 -4.68 -0.15 -23.23
CA GLY A 436 -6.02 0.11 -23.76
C GLY A 436 -7.08 -0.87 -23.27
N SER A 437 -6.68 -2.00 -22.70
CA SER A 437 -7.60 -2.96 -22.09
C SER A 437 -8.02 -2.62 -20.66
N ARG A 438 -7.33 -1.68 -20.01
CA ARG A 438 -7.55 -1.36 -18.60
C ARG A 438 -8.84 -0.53 -18.46
N PRO A 439 -9.73 -0.87 -17.51
CA PRO A 439 -10.85 -0.02 -17.20
C PRO A 439 -10.35 1.30 -16.61
N ASN A 440 -11.13 2.37 -16.78
CA ASN A 440 -10.88 3.60 -16.03
C ASN A 440 -11.13 3.34 -14.54
N VAL A 441 -10.07 3.46 -13.74
CA VAL A 441 -10.13 3.24 -12.29
C VAL A 441 -10.52 4.52 -11.55
N ILE A 442 -10.34 5.70 -12.13
CA ILE A 442 -10.73 6.98 -11.52
C ILE A 442 -12.19 7.25 -11.88
N ILE A 443 -13.09 7.09 -10.91
CA ILE A 443 -14.53 7.24 -11.14
C ILE A 443 -15.07 8.60 -10.68
N HIS A 444 -14.31 9.31 -9.87
CA HIS A 444 -14.63 10.65 -9.41
C HIS A 444 -13.35 11.41 -9.09
N ASP A 445 -13.30 12.67 -9.50
CA ASP A 445 -12.20 13.57 -9.21
C ASP A 445 -12.74 15.00 -9.23
N ARG A 446 -12.80 15.62 -8.05
CA ARG A 446 -13.34 16.98 -7.89
C ARG A 446 -12.78 17.65 -6.64
N VAL A 447 -12.67 18.97 -6.69
CA VAL A 447 -12.37 19.82 -5.54
C VAL A 447 -13.66 20.16 -4.80
N TYR A 448 -13.65 19.94 -3.48
CA TYR A 448 -14.73 20.28 -2.56
C TYR A 448 -14.26 21.39 -1.63
N THR A 449 -15.12 22.36 -1.41
CA THR A 449 -14.94 23.49 -0.50
C THR A 449 -15.76 23.29 0.77
N GLU A 450 -15.58 24.17 1.76
CA GLU A 450 -16.43 24.17 2.96
C GLU A 450 -17.92 24.35 2.63
N ALA A 451 -18.23 25.12 1.59
CA ALA A 451 -19.60 25.37 1.14
C ALA A 451 -20.28 24.11 0.56
N ASP A 452 -19.50 23.12 0.09
CA ASP A 452 -20.03 21.84 -0.40
C ASP A 452 -20.42 20.90 0.75
N ILE A 453 -20.09 21.23 2.00
CA ILE A 453 -20.47 20.42 3.16
C ILE A 453 -21.92 20.69 3.55
N PRO A 454 -22.76 19.65 3.68
CA PRO A 454 -24.13 19.82 4.16
C PRO A 454 -24.18 20.53 5.53
N PRO A 455 -25.19 21.39 5.78
CA PRO A 455 -25.36 22.01 7.08
C PRO A 455 -25.64 20.93 8.15
N LYS A 456 -25.26 21.20 9.42
CA LYS A 456 -25.56 20.27 10.53
C LYS A 456 -27.07 20.05 10.63
N ILE A 457 -27.53 18.88 10.20
CA ILE A 457 -28.93 18.51 10.36
C ILE A 457 -29.14 18.16 11.83
N LYS A 458 -29.84 19.02 12.58
CA LYS A 458 -30.30 18.70 13.94
C LYS A 458 -31.32 17.55 13.85
N ARG A 459 -30.84 16.30 13.86
CA ARG A 459 -31.69 15.11 13.88
C ARG A 459 -32.52 15.14 15.17
N LYS A 460 -33.85 15.18 15.06
CA LYS A 460 -34.74 14.90 16.21
C LYS A 460 -34.56 13.42 16.57
N LYS A 461 -33.73 13.15 17.58
CA LYS A 461 -33.42 11.78 18.01
C LYS A 461 -34.63 11.16 18.70
N THR A 462 -35.03 9.97 18.28
CA THR A 462 -35.98 9.14 19.05
C THR A 462 -35.27 8.59 20.29
N PHE A 463 -35.98 8.33 21.39
CA PHE A 463 -35.41 7.77 22.64
C PHE A 463 -34.57 6.49 22.43
N MET A 464 -34.95 5.64 21.47
CA MET A 464 -34.14 4.47 21.08
C MET A 464 -32.80 4.83 20.43
N GLN A 465 -32.74 5.92 19.65
CA GLN A 465 -31.50 6.36 18.97
C GLN A 465 -30.52 7.04 19.91
N THR A 466 -31.00 7.61 21.02
CA THR A 466 -30.12 8.15 22.07
C THR A 466 -29.37 7.07 22.86
N LEU A 467 -29.83 5.82 22.79
CA LEU A 467 -29.22 4.66 23.44
C LEU A 467 -28.25 3.89 22.52
N ASP A 468 -28.20 4.20 21.22
CA ASP A 468 -27.30 3.54 20.27
C ASP A 468 -25.89 4.17 20.33
N PRO A 469 -24.85 3.42 20.77
CA PRO A 469 -23.48 3.94 20.80
C PRO A 469 -22.95 4.35 19.43
N ASN A 470 -23.42 3.76 18.32
CA ASN A 470 -22.99 4.13 16.96
C ASN A 470 -23.40 5.56 16.60
N THR A 471 -24.52 6.06 17.13
CA THR A 471 -24.98 7.43 16.86
C THR A 471 -24.02 8.48 17.43
N LYS A 472 -23.33 8.19 18.55
CA LYS A 472 -22.30 9.09 19.10
C LYS A 472 -21.04 9.12 18.25
N PHE A 473 -20.66 7.98 17.68
CA PHE A 473 -19.52 7.89 16.77
C PHE A 473 -19.80 8.59 15.44
N GLU A 474 -21.02 8.46 14.89
CA GLU A 474 -21.42 9.22 13.68
C GLU A 474 -21.30 10.74 13.88
N GLU A 475 -21.74 11.25 15.03
CA GLU A 475 -21.64 12.69 15.36
C GLU A 475 -20.19 13.14 15.51
N LEU A 476 -19.35 12.31 16.13
CA LEU A 476 -17.94 12.57 16.27
C LEU A 476 -17.22 12.54 14.91
N GLU A 477 -17.49 11.55 14.06
CA GLU A 477 -16.95 11.45 12.70
C GLU A 477 -17.37 12.66 11.85
N GLU A 478 -18.62 13.11 12.00
CA GLU A 478 -19.10 14.35 11.39
C GLU A 478 -18.33 15.57 11.88
N ASP A 479 -18.11 15.70 13.20
CA ASP A 479 -17.36 16.82 13.78
C ASP A 479 -15.92 16.83 13.24
N ILE A 480 -15.25 15.67 13.23
CA ILE A 480 -13.89 15.53 12.67
C ILE A 480 -13.89 15.92 11.19
N ALA A 481 -14.86 15.45 10.41
CA ALA A 481 -14.98 15.79 8.99
C ALA A 481 -15.12 17.30 8.79
N ARG A 482 -15.91 17.98 9.63
CA ARG A 482 -16.06 19.44 9.53
C ARG A 482 -14.76 20.17 9.84
N GLU A 483 -14.02 19.75 10.85
CA GLU A 483 -12.70 20.34 11.16
C GLU A 483 -11.71 20.17 10.01
N TRP A 484 -11.72 19.02 9.32
CA TRP A 484 -10.88 18.80 8.14
C TRP A 484 -11.17 19.76 6.98
N HIS A 485 -12.40 20.26 6.85
CA HIS A 485 -12.78 21.16 5.75
C HIS A 485 -12.92 22.62 6.17
N ASN A 486 -12.87 22.94 7.45
CA ASN A 486 -13.00 24.29 7.99
C ASN A 486 -11.97 25.22 7.32
N GLY A 487 -12.41 26.18 6.51
CA GLY A 487 -11.55 27.08 5.74
C GLY A 487 -10.55 26.37 4.81
N MET A 488 -10.84 25.14 4.36
CA MET A 488 -9.95 24.34 3.52
C MET A 488 -10.71 23.63 2.38
N SER A 489 -10.14 23.69 1.18
CA SER A 489 -10.58 22.90 0.03
C SER A 489 -9.81 21.56 -0.07
N TRP A 490 -10.48 20.52 -0.58
CA TRP A 490 -9.93 19.18 -0.77
C TRP A 490 -10.28 18.63 -2.14
N ARG A 491 -9.27 18.19 -2.90
CA ARG A 491 -9.48 17.34 -4.07
C ARG A 491 -9.76 15.92 -3.61
N LYS A 492 -10.90 15.37 -4.00
CA LYS A 492 -11.33 14.01 -3.64
C LYS A 492 -11.34 13.15 -4.88
N VAL A 493 -10.47 12.14 -4.90
CA VAL A 493 -10.33 11.19 -6.00
C VAL A 493 -10.87 9.84 -5.52
N LEU A 494 -11.99 9.40 -6.10
CA LEU A 494 -12.54 8.08 -5.80
C LEU A 494 -12.08 7.07 -6.85
N VAL A 495 -11.57 5.95 -6.38
CA VAL A 495 -11.00 4.91 -7.23
C VAL A 495 -11.80 3.62 -7.14
N HIS A 496 -11.91 2.91 -8.26
CA HIS A 496 -12.58 1.62 -8.37
C HIS A 496 -11.55 0.55 -8.74
N LEU A 497 -11.04 -0.14 -7.73
CA LEU A 497 -10.01 -1.17 -7.88
C LEU A 497 -10.57 -2.58 -7.63
N GLN A 498 -9.90 -3.57 -8.20
CA GLN A 498 -10.16 -5.00 -7.93
C GLN A 498 -9.86 -5.36 -6.46
N PRO A 499 -10.27 -6.55 -5.97
CA PRO A 499 -9.99 -7.00 -4.60
C PRO A 499 -8.54 -6.82 -4.17
N ASP A 500 -8.34 -6.60 -2.87
CA ASP A 500 -7.12 -6.05 -2.28
C ASP A 500 -6.82 -4.59 -2.70
N SER A 501 -7.89 -3.79 -2.86
CA SER A 501 -7.80 -2.38 -3.27
C SER A 501 -6.93 -1.53 -2.34
N HIS A 502 -6.91 -1.88 -1.04
CA HIS A 502 -6.11 -1.20 -0.02
C HIS A 502 -4.61 -1.23 -0.32
N ASN A 503 -4.10 -2.37 -0.80
CA ASN A 503 -2.70 -2.53 -1.19
C ASN A 503 -2.48 -2.16 -2.66
N ASN A 504 -3.48 -2.40 -3.52
CA ASN A 504 -3.42 -2.04 -4.94
C ASN A 504 -3.22 -0.54 -5.13
N ILE A 505 -3.89 0.31 -4.35
CA ILE A 505 -3.85 1.77 -4.51
C ILE A 505 -2.43 2.38 -4.43
N VAL A 506 -1.48 1.70 -3.79
CA VAL A 506 -0.06 2.11 -3.70
C VAL A 506 0.90 1.24 -4.50
N VAL A 507 0.40 0.22 -5.18
CA VAL A 507 1.19 -0.71 -6.00
C VAL A 507 2.34 -1.32 -5.20
N ARG A 508 2.01 -2.01 -4.09
CA ARG A 508 3.03 -2.61 -3.20
C ARG A 508 4.05 -3.46 -3.97
N ARG A 509 3.58 -4.23 -4.94
CA ARG A 509 4.41 -5.00 -5.87
C ARG A 509 4.01 -4.67 -7.30
N ARG A 510 5.01 -4.36 -8.14
CA ARG A 510 4.80 -3.82 -9.49
C ARG A 510 3.72 -4.56 -10.27
N PHE A 511 3.82 -5.88 -10.39
CA PHE A 511 2.90 -6.65 -11.22
C PHE A 511 1.73 -7.27 -10.47
N ALA A 512 1.94 -7.72 -9.22
CA ALA A 512 0.85 -8.31 -8.43
C ALA A 512 -0.20 -7.26 -8.03
N ASN A 513 0.21 -5.99 -7.89
CA ASN A 513 -0.67 -4.86 -7.57
C ASN A 513 -0.86 -3.90 -8.74
N ALA A 514 -0.72 -4.38 -9.99
CA ALA A 514 -0.80 -3.55 -11.19
C ALA A 514 -2.12 -2.79 -11.35
N TYR A 515 -3.20 -3.25 -10.70
CA TYR A 515 -4.49 -2.55 -10.72
C TYR A 515 -4.40 -1.09 -10.27
N GLY A 516 -3.41 -0.73 -9.44
CA GLY A 516 -3.19 0.64 -9.00
C GLY A 516 -2.31 1.50 -9.89
N TRP A 517 -1.74 1.00 -11.00
CA TRP A 517 -0.83 1.79 -11.85
C TRP A 517 -1.46 3.11 -12.29
N ASN A 518 -2.69 3.07 -12.80
CA ASN A 518 -3.42 4.26 -13.22
C ASN A 518 -3.71 5.25 -12.07
N VAL A 519 -3.74 4.80 -10.81
CA VAL A 519 -3.87 5.68 -9.65
C VAL A 519 -2.56 6.44 -9.41
N ILE A 520 -1.43 5.74 -9.50
CA ILE A 520 -0.11 6.37 -9.33
C ILE A 520 0.22 7.30 -10.50
N ASP A 521 -0.11 6.91 -11.73
CA ASP A 521 0.02 7.77 -12.91
C ASP A 521 -0.77 9.06 -12.70
N HIS A 522 -2.05 8.95 -12.32
CA HIS A 522 -2.89 10.10 -12.00
C HIS A 522 -2.30 10.98 -10.89
N LEU A 523 -1.77 10.38 -9.82
CA LEU A 523 -1.15 11.11 -8.71
C LEU A 523 0.07 11.90 -9.19
N VAL A 524 0.97 11.28 -9.95
CA VAL A 524 2.19 11.92 -10.44
C VAL A 524 1.85 13.05 -11.41
N GLU A 525 0.99 12.77 -12.40
CA GLU A 525 0.57 13.72 -13.42
C GLU A 525 -0.10 14.97 -12.84
N ASN A 526 -0.86 14.83 -11.76
CA ASN A 526 -1.65 15.93 -11.18
C ASN A 526 -0.94 16.74 -10.09
N HIS A 527 0.15 16.22 -9.51
CA HIS A 527 0.78 16.84 -8.35
C HIS A 527 2.27 17.14 -8.52
N PHE A 528 2.92 16.55 -9.51
CA PHE A 528 4.37 16.65 -9.74
C PHE A 528 4.71 16.95 -11.21
N THR A 529 3.81 17.60 -11.92
CA THR A 529 4.07 18.21 -13.23
C THR A 529 4.14 19.72 -13.05
N GLU A 530 4.86 20.42 -13.94
CA GLU A 530 5.17 21.86 -13.81
C GLU A 530 4.03 22.65 -13.17
N THR A 531 4.27 23.11 -11.95
CA THR A 531 3.31 23.94 -11.23
C THR A 531 3.39 25.37 -11.77
N GLU A 532 2.27 26.07 -11.85
CA GLU A 532 2.19 27.48 -12.27
C GLU A 532 3.18 28.41 -11.52
N LEU A 533 3.67 28.01 -10.34
CA LEU A 533 4.72 28.69 -9.59
C LEU A 533 6.04 28.83 -10.37
N ASP A 534 6.39 27.82 -11.17
CA ASP A 534 7.59 27.84 -12.00
C ASP A 534 7.37 28.67 -13.28
N LEU A 535 6.11 28.88 -13.71
CA LEU A 535 5.74 29.74 -14.83
C LEU A 535 5.71 31.23 -14.44
N VAL A 536 5.20 31.55 -13.24
CA VAL A 536 5.15 32.94 -12.72
C VAL A 536 6.55 33.48 -12.45
N ASN A 537 7.51 32.63 -12.07
CA ASN A 537 8.89 33.04 -11.88
C ASN A 537 9.71 33.13 -13.18
N ASN A 538 9.22 32.58 -14.30
CA ASN A 538 9.99 32.46 -15.54
C ASN A 538 9.39 33.15 -16.78
N SER A 539 8.23 33.80 -16.71
CA SER A 539 7.64 34.45 -17.89
C SER A 539 7.06 35.86 -17.65
N GLU A 540 7.70 36.86 -18.25
CA GLU A 540 7.01 38.05 -18.74
C GLU A 540 6.19 37.63 -19.97
N GLY A 541 4.86 37.75 -19.91
CA GLY A 541 4.02 37.62 -21.11
C GLY A 541 2.62 37.05 -20.86
N ASP A 542 1.62 37.93 -21.02
CA ASP A 542 0.21 37.59 -21.25
C ASP A 542 0.07 36.58 -22.40
N GLU A 543 -0.32 35.33 -22.11
CA GLU A 543 -1.19 34.48 -22.95
C GLU A 543 -1.32 33.07 -22.36
N LEU A 544 -2.25 32.85 -21.41
CA LEU A 544 -2.87 31.52 -21.23
C LEU A 544 -4.17 31.58 -20.39
N LYS A 545 -5.17 32.32 -20.87
CA LYS A 545 -6.51 32.41 -20.25
C LYS A 545 -7.45 31.23 -20.58
N SER A 546 -6.95 30.09 -21.06
CA SER A 546 -7.80 29.00 -21.60
C SER A 546 -7.77 27.66 -20.84
N LEU A 547 -7.50 27.65 -19.53
CA LEU A 547 -7.67 26.46 -18.68
C LEU A 547 -8.51 26.80 -17.43
N LEU A 548 -9.75 27.20 -17.70
CA LEU A 548 -10.77 27.54 -16.69
C LEU A 548 -11.31 26.26 -16.02
N ASP A 549 -10.61 25.81 -14.97
CA ASP A 549 -11.18 25.11 -13.80
C ASP A 549 -10.19 25.01 -12.61
N ARG A 550 -9.00 25.63 -12.70
CA ARG A 550 -7.90 25.51 -11.71
C ARG A 550 -7.70 26.75 -10.81
N ASN A 551 -8.50 27.80 -10.98
CA ASN A 551 -8.30 29.09 -10.32
C ASN A 551 -8.94 29.20 -8.92
N ASP A 552 -9.82 28.28 -8.53
CA ASP A 552 -10.62 28.47 -7.31
C ASP A 552 -9.80 28.20 -6.03
N ILE A 553 -8.87 27.23 -6.05
CA ILE A 553 -8.02 26.93 -4.87
C ILE A 553 -7.07 28.09 -4.55
N GLN A 554 -6.43 28.69 -5.56
CA GLN A 554 -5.46 29.78 -5.34
C GLN A 554 -6.12 31.10 -4.96
N LYS A 555 -7.30 31.39 -5.51
CA LYS A 555 -8.02 32.63 -5.27
C LYS A 555 -8.62 32.66 -3.85
N ASP A 556 -9.17 31.54 -3.41
CA ASP A 556 -9.69 31.37 -2.04
C ASP A 556 -8.56 31.46 -1.00
N ASN A 557 -7.41 30.84 -1.25
CA ASN A 557 -6.26 30.90 -0.33
C ASN A 557 -5.70 32.34 -0.18
N LYS A 558 -5.69 33.15 -1.26
CA LYS A 558 -5.22 34.55 -1.23
C LYS A 558 -6.19 35.50 -0.52
N GLU A 559 -7.51 35.31 -0.65
CA GLU A 559 -8.50 36.13 0.05
C GLU A 559 -8.52 35.82 1.57
N ILE A 560 -8.23 34.58 1.96
CA ILE A 560 -8.14 34.16 3.37
C ILE A 560 -6.90 34.77 4.06
N ASP A 561 -5.74 34.79 3.41
CA ASP A 561 -4.49 35.39 3.94
C ASP A 561 -4.67 36.88 4.36
N LEU A 562 -5.47 37.63 3.59
CA LEU A 562 -5.76 39.04 3.87
C LEU A 562 -6.69 39.24 5.08
N SER A 563 -7.50 38.22 5.42
CA SER A 563 -8.41 38.25 6.57
C SER A 563 -7.70 37.84 7.87
N ASP A 564 -6.77 36.87 7.80
CA ASP A 564 -6.03 36.36 8.96
C ASP A 564 -4.90 37.32 9.43
N MET A 565 -4.33 38.14 8.53
CA MET A 565 -3.36 39.19 8.91
C MET A 565 -3.94 40.27 9.86
N LYS A 566 -5.27 40.39 9.97
CA LYS A 566 -5.90 41.30 10.94
C LYS A 566 -6.13 40.67 12.31
N MET A 567 -5.94 39.36 12.46
CA MET A 567 -6.23 38.60 13.69
C MET A 567 -4.97 38.13 14.43
N SER A 568 -3.79 38.20 13.80
CA SER A 568 -2.54 37.63 14.33
C SER A 568 -1.81 38.46 15.41
N LYS A 569 -2.51 39.28 16.19
CA LYS A 569 -1.88 40.08 17.26
C LYS A 569 -2.20 39.63 18.69
N ASP A 570 -3.02 38.61 18.89
CA ASP A 570 -3.33 38.11 20.22
C ASP A 570 -2.79 36.67 20.44
N THR A 571 -1.73 36.59 21.25
CA THR A 571 -1.36 35.52 22.20
C THR A 571 -1.47 34.04 21.77
N LEU A 572 -0.32 33.34 21.78
CA LEU A 572 -0.25 31.87 21.87
C LEU A 572 -1.09 31.38 23.07
N SER A 573 -2.22 30.73 22.78
CA SER A 573 -3.13 30.13 23.77
C SER A 573 -2.53 28.85 24.39
N PRO A 574 -2.85 28.49 25.65
CA PRO A 574 -2.41 27.25 26.33
C PRO A 574 -2.91 25.91 25.73
N ASP A 575 -3.67 25.91 24.63
CA ASP A 575 -4.52 24.77 24.23
C ASP A 575 -3.85 23.70 23.32
N HIS A 576 -2.53 23.70 23.15
CA HIS A 576 -1.82 22.79 22.24
C HIS A 576 -0.87 21.80 22.91
N GLU A 577 -0.95 21.64 24.24
CA GLU A 577 -0.15 20.68 25.02
C GLU A 577 -0.29 19.23 24.53
N TRP A 578 -1.35 18.90 23.78
CA TRP A 578 -1.59 17.55 23.28
C TRP A 578 -0.49 17.05 22.33
N VAL A 579 0.22 17.93 21.61
CA VAL A 579 1.30 17.55 20.69
C VAL A 579 2.49 16.98 21.46
N ASN A 580 2.94 17.71 22.48
CA ASN A 580 4.13 17.38 23.27
C ASN A 580 3.82 16.57 24.54
N SER A 581 2.55 16.28 24.83
CA SER A 581 2.19 15.39 25.93
C SER A 581 2.79 14.00 25.72
N LYS A 582 3.28 13.36 26.79
CA LYS A 582 3.79 11.99 26.71
C LYS A 582 2.64 11.04 26.36
N ASN A 583 2.90 10.08 25.49
CA ASN A 583 2.03 8.91 25.39
C ASN A 583 2.19 8.14 26.71
N GLU A 584 1.08 7.87 27.39
CA GLU A 584 1.11 7.06 28.60
C GLU A 584 1.35 5.60 28.23
N GLU A 585 2.23 4.94 28.98
CA GLU A 585 2.65 3.56 28.71
C GLU A 585 1.45 2.62 28.78
N SER A 586 1.15 1.98 27.65
CA SER A 586 0.17 0.91 27.56
C SER A 586 0.84 -0.39 27.99
N PHE A 587 0.11 -1.28 28.70
CA PHE A 587 0.58 -2.63 29.03
C PHE A 587 1.08 -3.41 27.79
N PHE A 588 0.68 -2.99 26.58
CA PHE A 588 1.08 -3.55 25.29
C PHE A 588 2.27 -2.83 24.61
N ASP A 589 3.00 -1.93 25.29
CA ASP A 589 4.21 -1.27 24.74
C ASP A 589 5.44 -2.19 24.61
N ALA A 590 5.32 -3.44 25.08
CA ALA A 590 6.23 -4.51 24.71
C ALA A 590 5.99 -4.85 23.23
N GLY A 591 6.90 -4.39 22.36
CA GLY A 591 6.85 -4.59 20.91
C GLY A 591 6.74 -6.06 20.48
N ALA A 592 6.79 -6.31 19.17
CA ALA A 592 6.54 -7.60 18.47
C ALA A 592 7.01 -8.91 19.17
N THR A 593 7.99 -8.86 20.07
CA THR A 593 8.40 -9.96 20.96
C THR A 593 7.31 -10.46 21.92
N GLY A 594 6.43 -9.60 22.44
CA GLY A 594 5.31 -10.01 23.33
C GLY A 594 4.17 -10.73 22.60
N PHE A 595 4.11 -10.55 21.28
CA PHE A 595 3.11 -11.14 20.40
C PHE A 595 3.36 -12.64 20.17
N ILE A 596 4.62 -13.06 20.16
CA ILE A 596 5.03 -14.47 19.92
C ILE A 596 4.59 -15.37 21.08
N THR A 597 4.62 -14.87 22.32
CA THR A 597 4.24 -15.63 23.52
C THR A 597 2.74 -15.86 23.61
N ASN A 598 1.91 -14.87 23.27
CA ASN A 598 0.44 -14.98 23.32
C ASN A 598 -0.18 -15.62 22.07
N PHE A 599 0.56 -15.73 20.95
CA PHE A 599 0.04 -16.37 19.73
C PHE A 599 -0.11 -17.89 19.87
N ASN A 600 0.77 -18.55 20.63
CA ASN A 600 0.63 -19.98 20.92
C ASN A 600 -0.63 -20.26 21.77
N GLU A 601 -0.96 -19.40 22.73
CA GLU A 601 -2.20 -19.49 23.51
C GLU A 601 -3.44 -19.18 22.66
N MET A 602 -3.38 -18.20 21.77
CA MET A 602 -4.46 -17.92 20.80
C MET A 602 -4.69 -19.07 19.83
N PHE A 603 -3.62 -19.72 19.36
CA PHE A 603 -3.71 -20.85 18.44
C PHE A 603 -4.31 -22.09 19.11
N GLU A 604 -3.94 -22.37 20.36
CA GLU A 604 -4.59 -23.42 21.17
C GLU A 604 -6.08 -23.12 21.41
N ASN A 605 -6.45 -21.86 21.68
CA ASN A 605 -7.84 -21.46 21.81
C ASN A 605 -8.63 -21.56 20.49
N PHE A 606 -8.01 -21.28 19.35
CA PHE A 606 -8.64 -21.40 18.03
C PHE A 606 -8.82 -22.86 17.60
N LYS A 607 -7.87 -23.72 17.94
CA LYS A 607 -7.96 -25.17 17.77
C LYS A 607 -9.10 -25.76 18.61
N ASN A 608 -9.29 -25.26 19.83
CA ASN A 608 -10.40 -25.62 20.71
C ASN A 608 -11.74 -25.05 20.24
N TRP A 609 -11.77 -23.88 19.59
CA TRP A 609 -12.98 -23.30 18.97
C TRP A 609 -13.49 -24.16 17.80
N ASN A 610 -12.58 -24.71 16.99
CA ASN A 610 -12.94 -25.61 15.87
C ASN A 610 -13.38 -27.01 16.31
N MET A 611 -13.08 -27.44 17.55
CA MET A 611 -13.63 -28.67 18.12
C MET A 611 -15.04 -28.48 18.72
N GLY A 612 -15.48 -27.24 18.95
CA GLY A 612 -16.80 -26.93 19.54
C GLY A 612 -17.95 -26.82 18.55
N ILE A 613 -17.70 -26.81 17.24
CA ILE A 613 -18.72 -26.63 16.18
C ILE A 613 -19.09 -27.97 15.50
N GLY A 614 -18.49 -29.09 15.91
CA GLY A 614 -18.78 -30.43 15.39
C GLY A 614 -19.95 -31.18 16.04
N ALA A 615 -20.73 -30.54 16.92
CA ALA A 615 -21.77 -31.21 17.71
C ALA A 615 -23.16 -30.61 17.51
N LEU A 616 -23.61 -30.44 16.26
CA LEU A 616 -25.02 -30.26 15.92
C LEU A 616 -25.35 -31.06 14.67
N GLY A 617 -26.19 -32.09 14.85
CA GLY A 617 -26.34 -33.23 13.97
C GLY A 617 -26.96 -32.96 12.61
N VAL A 618 -26.63 -33.87 11.69
CA VAL A 618 -27.48 -34.26 10.57
C VAL A 618 -27.43 -35.79 10.50
N ASP A 619 -28.58 -36.41 10.74
CA ASP A 619 -28.85 -37.81 10.44
C ASP A 619 -28.67 -38.08 8.95
N SER A 620 -27.96 -39.16 8.61
CA SER A 620 -28.21 -39.91 7.39
C SER A 620 -27.99 -41.39 7.65
N THR A 621 -29.09 -42.09 7.83
CA THR A 621 -29.20 -43.54 7.69
C THR A 621 -28.97 -43.94 6.22
N VAL A 622 -28.27 -45.05 6.00
CA VAL A 622 -28.70 -46.23 5.21
C VAL A 622 -27.50 -47.13 4.79
N SER A 623 -27.64 -48.41 5.18
CA SER A 623 -27.14 -49.70 4.64
C SER A 623 -25.66 -50.11 4.68
N ASP A 624 -25.35 -50.92 5.69
CA ASP A 624 -24.85 -52.31 5.65
C ASP A 624 -24.21 -52.87 4.36
N GLU A 625 -22.97 -53.37 4.50
CA GLU A 625 -22.61 -54.75 4.10
C GLU A 625 -21.32 -55.26 4.80
N GLN A 626 -21.54 -56.13 5.79
CA GLN A 626 -20.88 -57.41 6.12
C GLN A 626 -19.34 -57.59 6.13
N ASN A 627 -18.84 -57.78 7.36
CA ASN A 627 -18.18 -58.99 7.90
C ASN A 627 -17.02 -59.69 7.18
N LEU A 628 -15.89 -59.78 7.89
CA LEU A 628 -15.02 -60.95 8.16
C LEU A 628 -14.16 -60.54 9.38
N VAL A 629 -14.43 -60.85 10.67
CA VAL A 629 -14.48 -62.16 11.40
C VAL A 629 -13.17 -62.95 11.17
N ASP A 630 -12.31 -63.28 12.13
CA ASP A 630 -12.38 -63.28 13.61
C ASP A 630 -10.98 -63.61 14.19
N ARG A 631 -10.90 -63.54 15.53
CA ARG A 631 -10.11 -64.41 16.45
C ARG A 631 -8.62 -64.14 16.67
N THR A 632 -8.07 -64.12 17.89
CA THR A 632 -8.57 -64.13 19.28
C THR A 632 -7.33 -64.04 20.22
N THR A 633 -7.50 -63.35 21.36
CA THR A 633 -7.01 -63.64 22.76
C THR A 633 -5.53 -64.00 22.99
N LYS A 634 -4.77 -63.18 23.75
CA LYS A 634 -4.55 -63.15 25.24
C LYS A 634 -3.29 -63.89 25.68
N GLU A 635 -2.53 -63.19 26.53
CA GLU A 635 -1.82 -63.67 27.74
C GLU A 635 -0.86 -64.88 27.56
N ASP A 636 0.44 -64.67 27.75
CA ASP A 636 1.10 -64.93 29.05
C ASP A 636 2.63 -65.19 28.95
N PHE A 637 3.34 -64.68 29.97
CA PHE A 637 4.62 -65.12 30.56
C PHE A 637 5.90 -65.25 29.72
N ASP A 638 6.84 -64.33 30.02
CA ASP A 638 8.29 -64.55 30.03
C ASP A 638 8.65 -65.53 31.17
N PRO A 639 9.69 -66.38 31.09
CA PRO A 639 11.00 -65.92 31.55
C PRO A 639 12.26 -66.63 30.98
N VAL A 640 13.42 -66.08 31.36
CA VAL A 640 14.74 -66.75 31.61
C VAL A 640 15.82 -66.62 30.53
N MET A 641 16.67 -65.61 30.76
CA MET A 641 18.12 -65.68 31.05
C MET A 641 19.16 -66.11 30.00
N GLU A 642 20.29 -65.38 30.13
CA GLU A 642 21.69 -65.78 29.96
C GLU A 642 22.23 -65.87 28.52
N ASN A 643 23.46 -65.42 28.19
CA ASN A 643 24.48 -64.54 28.78
C ASN A 643 25.70 -64.63 27.83
N TYR A 644 26.55 -63.58 27.78
CA TYR A 644 27.91 -63.51 27.19
C TYR A 644 28.02 -63.66 25.65
N TYR A 645 28.63 -62.73 24.88
CA TYR A 645 29.82 -61.89 25.10
C TYR A 645 29.64 -60.47 24.53
#